data_AF-U7PL45-F1
#
_entry.id   AF-U7PL45-F1
#
_cell.length_a   1.000
_cell.length_b   1.000
_cell.length_c   1.000
_cell.angle_alpha   90.00
_cell.angle_beta   90.00
_cell.angle_gamma   90.00
#
_symmetry.space_group_name_H-M   'P 1'
#
loop_
_entity.id
_entity.type
_entity.pdbx_description
1 polymer ?
#
loop_
_entity_poly.entity_id
_entity_poly.type
_entity_poly.pdbx_seq_one_letter_code
_entity_poly.pdbx_strand_id
1 'polypeptide(L)'
;MTEPGAAFQLRPTSIDYYLRLAEKRLNALNPDEAVSSPPESQTPVIGERTIQILSEARQRDCPGAALAAFSLDHWKSILQVWAEEVGLQYPFLDTETLALDIVGAFRESQTPGQNDTSPTSGYSATAGTPNTNHRRHVEDTAILLLVAVAILVDPTLVSTANPLAEVIYRDVLIRTHLADVDRDDVSLMTVAASYFYISGREVLAWRVISGVMRLLQEERVLQNYDDPEVSATASSAAAGDDRLYWSAFTMERRFSFSTGLPFAVRDSDIQHWPHFSDTSISTAYLKSMVDYCRISSEVRKLILLPAAPPAPFALTATRDFLDFRVVQWQKNLPSTLVFHGVRDTFDSSRECRGEYRLRLILYLRGSQMRTVIHRKSGLAALSSRTATTTTFDPASANTLALIAQDTIRILVTLARDTDIYHAQHKTFNHFLETALTSLLLCAGTAKSTAFLSFLPDVMDALALVERLSVQSPITKALAVKLKGVQGVVNACRLRMEQKQASAVAREGEENEVEFGGGPLTQNATLLPAEEYFLAPSGPERQPNIPEQKVLGLVHPTSLDPSVQVPLPSPVSDQRLSSDLGRFFPPDPLLQSVDDRGHDNTRTGAPTSDAAGMGLPSSLDVNSPMFELLSVGNILDDYENFAF
;
A
#
# COMPACT_ATOMS: atom_id res chain seq x y z
N MET A 1 12.42 -0.53 56.59
CA MET A 1 11.05 -1.07 56.46
C MET A 1 10.26 -0.09 55.63
N THR A 2 10.25 -0.29 54.31
CA THR A 2 9.31 0.31 53.35
C THR A 2 9.54 -0.43 52.03
N GLU A 3 8.53 -1.16 51.59
CA GLU A 3 8.57 -2.04 50.42
C GLU A 3 8.83 -1.26 49.12
N PRO A 4 9.62 -1.81 48.18
CA PRO A 4 9.77 -1.24 46.85
C PRO A 4 8.50 -1.51 46.03
N GLY A 5 7.87 -0.42 45.58
CA GLY A 5 6.69 -0.42 44.72
C GLY A 5 6.92 -1.27 43.47
N ALA A 6 6.07 -2.28 43.33
CA ALA A 6 6.08 -3.24 42.24
C ALA A 6 5.88 -2.53 40.89
N ALA A 7 6.98 -2.35 40.16
CA ALA A 7 6.93 -2.07 38.73
C ALA A 7 6.23 -3.24 38.06
N PHE A 8 5.09 -2.97 37.43
CA PHE A 8 4.32 -3.91 36.64
C PHE A 8 5.14 -4.27 35.39
N GLN A 9 6.14 -5.14 35.55
CA GLN A 9 6.93 -5.67 34.46
C GLN A 9 6.00 -6.57 33.63
N LEU A 10 5.54 -6.02 32.51
CA LEU A 10 4.89 -6.76 31.44
C LEU A 10 5.73 -8.00 31.13
N ARG A 11 5.15 -9.16 31.42
CA ARG A 11 5.76 -10.48 31.30
C ARG A 11 6.25 -10.65 29.86
N PRO A 12 7.57 -10.77 29.59
CA PRO A 12 8.06 -11.04 28.25
C PRO A 12 7.42 -12.35 27.77
N THR A 13 6.82 -12.31 26.60
CA THR A 13 6.13 -13.43 25.98
C THR A 13 7.00 -14.67 26.04
N SER A 14 6.45 -15.74 26.61
CA SER A 14 7.17 -16.98 26.97
C SER A 14 8.01 -17.57 25.83
N ILE A 15 7.69 -17.28 24.57
CA ILE A 15 8.37 -17.80 23.39
C ILE A 15 9.75 -17.19 23.18
N ASP A 16 9.92 -15.87 23.35
CA ASP A 16 11.21 -15.20 23.08
C ASP A 16 12.29 -15.60 24.08
N TYR A 17 11.89 -15.81 25.35
CA TYR A 17 12.78 -16.34 26.37
C TYR A 17 13.25 -17.76 26.00
N TYR A 18 12.34 -18.63 25.55
CA TYR A 18 12.71 -19.99 25.16
C TYR A 18 13.51 -20.05 23.87
N LEU A 19 13.27 -19.16 22.90
CA LEU A 19 14.07 -19.05 21.68
C LEU A 19 15.50 -18.62 21.98
N ARG A 20 15.69 -17.54 22.77
CA ARG A 20 17.04 -17.10 23.17
C ARG A 20 17.74 -18.13 24.05
N LEU A 21 17.00 -18.84 24.91
CA LEU A 21 17.57 -19.91 25.72
C LEU A 21 17.98 -21.11 24.86
N ALA A 22 17.18 -21.48 23.85
CA ALA A 22 17.49 -22.54 22.90
C ALA A 22 18.72 -22.18 22.06
N GLU A 23 18.79 -20.96 21.53
CA GLU A 23 19.94 -20.45 20.78
C GLU A 23 21.21 -20.49 21.63
N LYS A 24 21.15 -20.00 22.88
CA LYS A 24 22.28 -20.02 23.80
C LYS A 24 22.73 -21.44 24.17
N ARG A 25 21.80 -22.40 24.24
CA ARG A 25 22.09 -23.82 24.49
C ARG A 25 22.67 -24.51 23.26
N LEU A 26 22.18 -24.18 22.06
CA LEU A 26 22.70 -24.68 20.79
C LEU A 26 24.14 -24.21 20.57
N ASN A 27 24.42 -22.93 20.82
CA ASN A 27 25.78 -22.37 20.75
C ASN A 27 26.74 -22.99 21.78
N ALA A 28 26.24 -23.42 22.94
CA ALA A 28 27.06 -24.09 23.96
C ALA A 28 27.37 -25.57 23.64
N LEU A 29 26.60 -26.21 22.74
CA LEU A 29 26.75 -27.62 22.40
C LEU A 29 27.73 -27.87 21.25
N ASN A 30 28.18 -26.82 20.53
CA ASN A 30 29.10 -26.98 19.42
C ASN A 30 30.24 -25.94 19.48
N PRO A 31 31.27 -26.15 20.32
CA PRO A 31 32.37 -25.19 20.47
C PRO A 31 33.28 -25.09 19.24
N ASP A 32 33.24 -26.05 18.31
CA ASP A 32 34.22 -26.16 17.21
C ASP A 32 33.72 -25.66 15.84
N GLU A 33 32.48 -25.16 15.74
CA GLU A 33 32.01 -24.43 14.55
C GLU A 33 31.73 -22.97 14.90
N ALA A 34 32.79 -22.25 15.29
CA ALA A 34 32.79 -20.80 15.24
C ALA A 34 32.88 -20.33 13.77
N VAL A 35 31.84 -20.60 12.97
CA VAL A 35 31.70 -20.06 11.63
C VAL A 35 30.34 -19.38 11.51
N SER A 36 30.43 -18.08 11.20
CA SER A 36 29.33 -17.15 10.97
C SER A 36 28.33 -17.08 12.12
N SER A 37 28.64 -16.24 13.10
CA SER A 37 27.59 -15.41 13.70
C SER A 37 26.68 -14.92 12.57
N PRO A 38 25.36 -15.23 12.57
CA PRO A 38 24.45 -14.57 11.64
C PRO A 38 24.67 -13.07 11.86
N PRO A 39 24.73 -12.26 10.78
CA PRO A 39 25.14 -10.86 10.88
C PRO A 39 24.35 -10.28 12.03
N GLU A 40 25.07 -9.75 13.03
CA GLU A 40 24.48 -9.09 14.20
C GLU A 40 23.29 -8.32 13.66
N SER A 41 22.09 -8.81 13.94
CA SER A 41 20.86 -8.21 13.46
C SER A 41 20.95 -6.80 14.00
N GLN A 42 21.28 -5.85 13.12
CA GLN A 42 21.54 -4.47 13.48
C GLN A 42 20.37 -4.10 14.37
N THR A 43 20.62 -3.91 15.67
CA THR A 43 19.57 -3.59 16.63
C THR A 43 18.75 -2.50 15.97
N PRO A 44 17.43 -2.71 15.72
CA PRO A 44 16.68 -1.78 14.90
C PRO A 44 16.88 -0.40 15.51
N VAL A 45 17.57 0.45 14.75
CA VAL A 45 18.09 1.73 15.25
C VAL A 45 16.93 2.61 15.76
N ILE A 46 15.71 2.29 15.34
CA ILE A 46 14.47 2.98 15.63
C ILE A 46 13.52 1.98 16.29
N GLY A 47 13.13 2.27 17.53
CA GLY A 47 12.17 1.46 18.31
C GLY A 47 11.21 2.33 19.11
N GLU A 48 10.36 1.69 19.92
CA GLU A 48 9.34 2.39 20.72
C GLU A 48 9.94 3.50 21.61
N ARG A 49 11.10 3.23 22.22
CA ARG A 49 11.82 4.18 23.07
C ARG A 49 12.25 5.45 22.31
N THR A 50 12.62 5.32 21.04
CA THR A 50 13.00 6.46 20.18
C THR A 50 11.81 7.41 20.02
N ILE A 51 10.61 6.87 19.77
CA ILE A 51 9.37 7.66 19.62
C ILE A 51 9.01 8.35 20.95
N GLN A 52 9.14 7.64 22.07
CA GLN A 52 8.87 8.20 23.40
C GLN A 52 9.80 9.38 23.73
N ILE A 53 11.10 9.25 23.45
CA ILE A 53 12.08 10.33 23.64
C ILE A 53 11.71 11.56 22.80
N LEU A 54 11.27 11.39 21.55
CA LEU A 54 10.81 12.51 20.72
C LEU A 54 9.55 13.16 21.28
N SER A 55 8.60 12.35 21.77
CA SER A 55 7.37 12.84 22.37
C SER A 55 7.68 13.72 23.59
N GLU A 56 8.57 13.25 24.47
CA GLU A 56 9.03 14.00 25.63
C GLU A 56 9.80 15.26 25.23
N ALA A 57 10.69 15.18 24.23
CA ALA A 57 11.46 16.32 23.77
C ALA A 57 10.55 17.40 23.16
N ARG A 58 9.54 17.01 22.38
CA ARG A 58 8.54 17.94 21.83
C ARG A 58 7.69 18.59 22.91
N GLN A 59 7.30 17.85 23.95
CA GLN A 59 6.51 18.40 25.07
C GLN A 59 7.25 19.47 25.87
N ARG A 60 8.59 19.48 25.87
CA ARG A 60 9.38 20.53 26.51
C ARG A 60 9.29 21.88 25.79
N ASP A 61 8.71 21.92 24.58
CA ASP A 61 8.55 23.10 23.71
C ASP A 61 9.83 23.95 23.56
N CYS A 62 10.99 23.29 23.71
CA CYS A 62 12.31 23.89 23.52
C CYS A 62 12.71 23.63 22.06
N PRO A 63 12.70 24.63 21.17
CA PRO A 63 12.85 24.32 19.76
C PRO A 63 14.28 23.84 19.47
N GLY A 64 14.38 22.75 18.70
CA GLY A 64 15.61 22.00 18.45
C GLY A 64 15.90 20.88 19.46
N ALA A 65 15.13 20.74 20.55
CA ALA A 65 15.36 19.70 21.55
C ALA A 65 15.10 18.29 21.00
N ALA A 66 14.13 18.11 20.09
CA ALA A 66 13.88 16.80 19.50
C ALA A 66 15.00 16.42 18.52
N LEU A 67 15.55 17.39 17.78
CA LEU A 67 16.71 17.18 16.90
C LEU A 67 17.96 16.82 17.70
N ALA A 68 18.19 17.50 18.82
CA ALA A 68 19.33 17.26 19.71
C ALA A 68 19.23 15.93 20.50
N ALA A 69 18.05 15.30 20.53
CA ALA A 69 17.84 14.03 21.23
C ALA A 69 18.58 12.85 20.56
N PHE A 70 18.98 13.00 19.29
CA PHE A 70 19.67 11.96 18.53
C PHE A 70 20.93 12.50 17.86
N SER A 71 21.85 11.60 17.51
CA SER A 71 23.07 11.96 16.78
C SER A 71 22.75 12.35 15.34
N LEU A 72 23.62 13.16 14.73
CA LEU A 72 23.48 13.52 13.30
C LEU A 72 23.53 12.28 12.39
N ASP A 73 24.28 11.25 12.76
CA ASP A 73 24.35 10.01 11.98
C ASP A 73 23.06 9.20 12.06
N HIS A 74 22.34 9.27 13.20
CA HIS A 74 21.01 8.70 13.33
C HIS A 74 20.02 9.37 12.37
N TRP A 75 20.03 10.72 12.30
CA TRP A 75 19.20 11.47 11.37
C TRP A 75 19.53 11.16 9.91
N LYS A 76 20.81 11.05 9.55
CA LYS A 76 21.21 10.63 8.19
C LYS A 76 20.67 9.25 7.82
N SER A 77 20.72 8.29 8.75
CA SER A 77 20.16 6.95 8.52
C SER A 77 18.65 7.00 8.28
N ILE A 78 17.91 7.81 9.05
CA ILE A 78 16.47 8.03 8.84
C ILE A 78 16.20 8.63 7.46
N LEU A 79 16.94 9.67 7.06
CA LEU A 79 16.79 10.31 5.77
C LEU A 79 17.08 9.35 4.61
N GLN A 80 18.07 8.47 4.76
CA GLN A 80 18.38 7.45 3.76
C GLN A 80 17.23 6.45 3.59
N VAL A 81 16.68 5.94 4.69
CA VAL A 81 15.54 5.00 4.62
C VAL A 81 14.31 5.70 4.04
N TRP A 82 14.02 6.94 4.44
CA TRP A 82 12.93 7.72 3.85
C TRP A 82 13.12 7.94 2.35
N ALA A 83 14.33 8.35 1.93
CA ALA A 83 14.65 8.59 0.52
C ALA A 83 14.40 7.33 -0.31
N GLU A 84 14.86 6.17 0.15
CA GLU A 84 14.64 4.91 -0.54
C GLU A 84 13.17 4.47 -0.50
N GLU A 85 12.50 4.55 0.66
CA GLU A 85 11.17 3.98 0.88
C GLU A 85 10.03 4.87 0.38
N VAL A 86 10.19 6.19 0.38
CA VAL A 86 9.14 7.14 -0.01
C VAL A 86 9.65 8.14 -1.06
N GLY A 87 10.84 8.71 -0.83
CA GLY A 87 11.40 9.78 -1.66
C GLY A 87 11.61 9.41 -3.14
N LEU A 88 11.97 8.16 -3.42
CA LEU A 88 12.10 7.66 -4.80
C LEU A 88 10.78 7.72 -5.59
N GLN A 89 9.64 7.48 -4.93
CA GLN A 89 8.32 7.56 -5.57
C GLN A 89 7.76 8.98 -5.57
N TYR A 90 8.03 9.73 -4.50
CA TYR A 90 7.51 11.08 -4.27
C TYR A 90 8.67 12.02 -3.94
N PRO A 91 9.43 12.49 -4.95
CA PRO A 91 10.62 13.31 -4.73
C PRO A 91 10.29 14.78 -4.39
N PHE A 92 9.31 15.03 -3.53
CA PHE A 92 8.88 16.39 -3.14
C PHE A 92 9.74 17.02 -2.04
N LEU A 93 10.49 16.19 -1.30
CA LEU A 93 11.35 16.62 -0.22
C LEU A 93 12.81 16.38 -0.59
N ASP A 94 13.61 17.44 -0.62
CA ASP A 94 15.05 17.33 -0.81
C ASP A 94 15.71 16.91 0.52
N THR A 95 16.08 15.65 0.60
CA THR A 95 16.73 15.08 1.79
C THR A 95 18.14 15.60 2.02
N GLU A 96 18.83 16.10 0.98
CA GLU A 96 20.16 16.69 1.14
C GLU A 96 20.06 18.07 1.78
N THR A 97 19.15 18.90 1.29
CA THR A 97 18.85 20.20 1.90
C THR A 97 18.35 20.03 3.34
N LEU A 98 17.39 19.11 3.58
CA LEU A 98 16.91 18.83 4.93
C LEU A 98 18.03 18.33 5.87
N ALA A 99 18.99 17.57 5.37
CA ALA A 99 20.14 17.15 6.18
C ALA A 99 21.01 18.35 6.61
N LEU A 100 21.23 19.32 5.72
CA LEU A 100 21.93 20.55 6.04
C LEU A 100 21.16 21.39 7.07
N ASP A 101 19.84 21.49 6.92
CA ASP A 101 18.97 22.23 7.83
C ASP A 101 18.94 21.61 9.23
N ILE A 102 18.89 20.27 9.32
CA ILE A 102 19.01 19.55 10.60
C ILE A 102 20.36 19.85 11.25
N VAL A 103 21.45 19.85 10.49
CA VAL A 103 22.79 20.19 11.02
C VAL A 103 22.84 21.66 11.49
N GLY A 104 22.24 22.58 10.75
CA GLY A 104 22.10 23.98 11.13
C GLY A 104 21.36 24.15 12.46
N ALA A 105 20.15 23.61 12.53
CA ALA A 105 19.30 23.63 13.73
C ALA A 105 19.99 22.95 14.93
N PHE A 106 20.73 21.86 14.70
CA PHE A 106 21.49 21.17 15.74
C PHE A 106 22.63 22.04 16.28
N ARG A 107 23.40 22.73 15.44
CA ARG A 107 24.49 23.63 15.89
C ARG A 107 23.95 24.81 16.69
N GLU A 108 22.85 25.41 16.24
CA GLU A 108 22.20 26.52 16.93
C GLU A 108 21.70 26.12 18.33
N SER A 109 21.22 24.88 18.49
CA SER A 109 20.79 24.37 19.80
C SER A 109 21.95 24.21 20.79
N GLN A 110 23.18 24.03 20.31
CA GLN A 110 24.37 23.89 21.16
C GLN A 110 25.00 25.21 21.55
N THR A 111 24.78 26.28 20.77
CA THR A 111 25.26 27.62 21.13
C THR A 111 24.29 28.26 22.11
N PRO A 112 24.63 28.41 23.41
CA PRO A 112 23.78 29.12 24.35
C PRO A 112 23.78 30.59 23.94
N GLY A 113 22.69 31.05 23.34
CA GLY A 113 22.56 32.43 22.88
C GLY A 113 22.61 33.41 24.04
N GLN A 114 23.68 34.19 24.10
CA GLN A 114 23.92 35.30 25.04
C GLN A 114 22.96 36.50 24.85
N ASN A 115 21.78 36.30 24.26
CA ASN A 115 20.86 37.36 23.84
C ASN A 115 19.44 37.28 24.42
N ASP A 116 19.12 36.34 25.29
CA ASP A 116 17.78 36.27 25.93
C ASP A 116 17.65 37.17 27.18
N THR A 117 18.58 38.10 27.44
CA THR A 117 18.36 39.19 28.39
C THR A 117 17.65 40.35 27.72
N SER A 118 16.36 40.21 27.45
CA SER A 118 15.42 41.34 27.43
C SER A 118 14.00 40.84 27.68
N PRO A 119 13.60 40.67 28.96
CA PRO A 119 12.21 40.46 29.31
C PRO A 119 11.48 41.81 29.22
N THR A 120 11.24 42.30 28.00
CA THR A 120 10.26 43.38 27.81
C THR A 120 8.90 42.71 27.68
N SER A 121 8.20 42.63 28.81
CA SER A 121 6.80 42.25 28.88
C SER A 121 5.96 43.08 27.91
N GLY A 122 5.44 42.42 26.87
CA GLY A 122 4.47 42.97 25.96
C GLY A 122 3.91 41.83 25.14
N TYR A 123 2.61 41.59 25.26
CA TYR A 123 1.85 40.57 24.55
C TYR A 123 2.10 40.63 23.03
N SER A 124 3.11 39.94 22.52
CA SER A 124 3.21 39.59 21.10
C SER A 124 2.74 38.15 20.95
N ALA A 125 1.43 37.97 20.93
CA ALA A 125 0.87 36.76 20.39
C ALA A 125 1.33 36.62 18.92
N THR A 126 1.97 35.49 18.63
CA THR A 126 1.95 34.75 17.34
C THR A 126 2.76 35.20 16.13
N ALA A 127 3.77 36.07 16.23
CA ALA A 127 4.75 36.22 15.15
C ALA A 127 6.14 35.75 15.61
N GLY A 128 6.41 34.45 15.52
CA GLY A 128 7.78 33.95 15.64
C GLY A 128 8.69 34.67 14.65
N THR A 129 9.96 34.90 14.99
CA THR A 129 10.92 35.41 14.00
C THR A 129 11.01 34.39 12.85
N PRO A 130 11.29 34.81 11.61
CA PRO A 130 11.37 33.90 10.46
C PRO A 130 12.25 32.65 10.74
N ASN A 131 13.35 32.83 11.48
CA ASN A 131 14.24 31.73 11.86
C ASN A 131 13.59 30.71 12.82
N THR A 132 12.74 31.17 13.75
CA THR A 132 12.04 30.26 14.68
C THR A 132 10.99 29.40 13.99
N ASN A 133 10.28 29.94 13.00
CA ASN A 133 9.27 29.21 12.24
C ASN A 133 9.92 28.13 11.37
N HIS A 134 10.97 28.49 10.62
CA HIS A 134 11.72 27.54 9.80
C HIS A 134 12.33 26.41 10.65
N ARG A 135 12.93 26.73 11.81
CA ARG A 135 13.47 25.71 12.71
C ARG A 135 12.41 24.73 13.22
N ARG A 136 11.22 25.23 13.59
CA ARG A 136 10.11 24.38 14.01
C ARG A 136 9.60 23.50 12.87
N HIS A 137 9.58 24.01 11.65
CA HIS A 137 9.23 23.22 10.46
C HIS A 137 10.22 22.08 10.20
N VAL A 138 11.53 22.35 10.28
CA VAL A 138 12.57 21.33 10.12
C VAL A 138 12.42 20.23 11.19
N GLU A 139 12.15 20.63 12.44
CA GLU A 139 11.92 19.70 13.55
C GLU A 139 10.64 18.86 13.34
N ASP A 140 9.51 19.48 12.98
CA ASP A 140 8.25 18.79 12.69
C ASP A 140 8.40 17.81 11.51
N THR A 141 9.11 18.22 10.47
CA THR A 141 9.42 17.37 9.31
C THR A 141 10.25 16.18 9.74
N ALA A 142 11.38 16.41 10.42
CA ALA A 142 12.26 15.34 10.90
C ALA A 142 11.54 14.34 11.81
N ILE A 143 10.68 14.82 12.72
CA ILE A 143 9.87 13.96 13.59
C ILE A 143 8.93 13.09 12.76
N LEU A 144 8.20 13.67 11.80
CA LEU A 144 7.29 12.89 10.93
C LEU A 144 8.04 11.85 10.09
N LEU A 145 9.22 12.19 9.57
CA LEU A 145 10.07 11.25 8.85
C LEU A 145 10.48 10.08 9.74
N LEU A 146 10.93 10.37 10.97
CA LEU A 146 11.35 9.34 11.92
C LEU A 146 10.19 8.41 12.27
N VAL A 147 9.01 8.93 12.61
CA VAL A 147 7.88 8.05 12.94
C VAL A 147 7.38 7.26 11.73
N ALA A 148 7.47 7.81 10.51
CA ALA A 148 7.17 7.07 9.29
C ALA A 148 8.18 5.94 9.07
N VAL A 149 9.48 6.20 9.20
CA VAL A 149 10.53 5.17 9.10
C VAL A 149 10.38 4.13 10.21
N ALA A 150 10.04 4.54 11.43
CA ALA A 150 9.81 3.62 12.55
C ALA A 150 8.74 2.58 12.23
N ILE A 151 7.61 3.00 11.65
CA ILE A 151 6.51 2.08 11.31
C ILE A 151 6.77 1.26 10.04
N LEU A 152 7.68 1.72 9.17
CA LEU A 152 8.15 0.93 8.02
C LEU A 152 9.07 -0.21 8.46
N VAL A 153 9.93 0.04 9.45
CA VAL A 153 10.82 -0.95 10.04
C VAL A 153 10.06 -1.91 10.95
N ASP A 154 9.16 -1.37 11.78
CA ASP A 154 8.35 -2.14 12.71
C ASP A 154 6.89 -1.65 12.69
N PRO A 155 5.98 -2.34 11.97
CA PRO A 155 4.59 -1.92 11.88
C PRO A 155 3.82 -2.05 13.20
N THR A 156 4.39 -2.67 14.24
CA THR A 156 3.77 -2.70 15.58
C THR A 156 3.82 -1.34 16.28
N LEU A 157 4.71 -0.43 15.85
CA LEU A 157 4.89 0.90 16.43
C LEU A 157 3.81 1.92 16.04
N VAL A 158 2.87 1.56 15.15
CA VAL A 158 1.81 2.47 14.67
C VAL A 158 1.02 3.11 15.82
N SER A 159 0.66 2.33 16.85
CA SER A 159 -0.08 2.87 18.00
C SER A 159 0.72 3.91 18.80
N THR A 160 2.04 3.72 18.89
CA THR A 160 2.94 4.63 19.63
C THR A 160 3.26 5.88 18.82
N ALA A 161 3.40 5.75 17.50
CA ALA A 161 3.70 6.85 16.58
C ALA A 161 2.51 7.81 16.37
N ASN A 162 1.28 7.29 16.36
CA ASN A 162 0.08 8.03 15.97
C ASN A 162 -0.14 9.36 16.73
N PRO A 163 -0.06 9.40 18.08
CA PRO A 163 -0.30 10.65 18.81
C PRO A 163 0.64 11.79 18.38
N LEU A 164 1.91 11.48 18.10
CA LEU A 164 2.91 12.46 17.70
C LEU A 164 2.62 12.99 16.30
N ALA A 165 2.30 12.10 15.36
CA ALA A 165 1.94 12.48 13.99
C ALA A 165 0.65 13.31 13.93
N GLU A 166 -0.36 12.96 14.74
CA GLU A 166 -1.64 13.70 14.79
C GLU A 166 -1.49 15.10 15.37
N VAL A 167 -0.64 15.27 16.38
CA VAL A 167 -0.33 16.58 16.96
C VAL A 167 0.32 17.48 15.89
N ILE A 168 1.35 16.99 15.19
CA ILE A 168 2.02 17.75 14.13
C ILE A 168 1.02 18.08 13.01
N TYR A 169 0.26 17.09 12.56
CA TYR A 169 -0.73 17.27 11.50
C TYR A 169 -1.78 18.33 11.88
N ARG A 170 -2.32 18.28 13.11
CA ARG A 170 -3.29 19.28 13.58
C ARG A 170 -2.69 20.69 13.55
N ASP A 171 -1.46 20.85 14.02
CA ASP A 171 -0.83 22.15 14.12
C ASP A 171 -0.54 22.74 12.73
N VAL A 172 -0.03 21.94 11.77
CA VAL A 172 0.18 22.41 10.39
C VAL A 172 -1.13 22.63 9.65
N LEU A 173 -2.16 21.81 9.89
CA LEU A 173 -3.48 21.98 9.29
C LEU A 173 -4.09 23.34 9.66
N ILE A 174 -4.00 23.72 10.93
CA ILE A 174 -4.51 25.02 11.40
C ILE A 174 -3.74 26.16 10.71
N ARG A 175 -2.41 26.07 10.59
CA ARG A 175 -1.60 27.10 9.93
C ARG A 175 -1.97 27.27 8.46
N THR A 176 -2.07 26.18 7.70
CA THR A 176 -2.38 26.24 6.26
C THR A 176 -3.79 26.70 5.93
N HIS A 177 -4.71 26.70 6.89
CA HIS A 177 -6.10 27.13 6.67
C HIS A 177 -6.41 28.54 7.23
N LEU A 178 -5.55 29.07 8.09
CA LEU A 178 -5.76 30.37 8.75
C LEU A 178 -4.75 31.44 8.35
N ALA A 179 -3.67 31.06 7.67
CA ALA A 179 -2.62 31.96 7.19
C ALA A 179 -2.39 31.77 5.68
N ASP A 180 -1.52 32.59 5.11
CA ASP A 180 -1.10 32.46 3.72
C ASP A 180 -0.42 31.08 3.49
N VAL A 181 -0.52 30.58 2.26
CA VAL A 181 0.03 29.27 1.88
C VAL A 181 1.56 29.30 1.93
N ASP A 182 2.13 28.62 2.92
CA ASP A 182 3.57 28.38 3.03
C ASP A 182 3.94 27.03 2.39
N ARG A 183 4.91 27.05 1.47
CA ARG A 183 5.38 25.87 0.73
C ARG A 183 5.97 24.82 1.66
N ASP A 184 6.63 25.25 2.74
CA ASP A 184 7.19 24.38 3.75
C ASP A 184 6.05 23.62 4.47
N ASP A 185 4.98 24.30 4.86
CA ASP A 185 3.81 23.67 5.49
C ASP A 185 3.07 22.72 4.54
N VAL A 186 3.00 23.05 3.25
CA VAL A 186 2.44 22.14 2.22
C VAL A 186 3.28 20.88 2.07
N SER A 187 4.61 21.00 2.09
CA SER A 187 5.53 19.84 2.10
C SER A 187 5.33 18.99 3.36
N LEU A 188 5.23 19.63 4.54
CA LEU A 188 4.99 18.95 5.81
C LEU A 188 3.65 18.19 5.82
N MET A 189 2.59 18.78 5.28
CA MET A 189 1.31 18.08 5.08
C MET A 189 1.43 16.88 4.13
N THR A 190 2.29 16.96 3.11
CA THR A 190 2.57 15.85 2.18
C THR A 190 3.31 14.70 2.89
N VAL A 191 4.25 15.01 3.79
CA VAL A 191 4.86 14.03 4.69
C VAL A 191 3.81 13.38 5.59
N ALA A 192 2.94 14.18 6.22
CA ALA A 192 1.86 13.67 7.08
C ALA A 192 0.91 12.73 6.31
N ALA A 193 0.54 13.08 5.07
CA ALA A 193 -0.27 12.21 4.22
C ALA A 193 0.42 10.86 3.94
N SER A 194 1.74 10.88 3.70
CA SER A 194 2.55 9.67 3.51
C SER A 194 2.56 8.80 4.76
N TYR A 195 2.77 9.40 5.93
CA TYR A 195 2.68 8.70 7.23
C TYR A 195 1.31 8.05 7.41
N PHE A 196 0.21 8.81 7.21
CA PHE A 196 -1.14 8.27 7.40
C PHE A 196 -1.43 7.12 6.45
N TYR A 197 -0.91 7.17 5.22
CA TYR A 197 -1.03 6.05 4.28
C TYR A 197 -0.31 4.81 4.79
N ILE A 198 0.98 4.94 5.16
CA ILE A 198 1.81 3.82 5.65
C ILE A 198 1.21 3.20 6.92
N SER A 199 0.66 4.02 7.82
CA SER A 199 -0.01 3.57 9.04
C SER A 199 -1.34 2.83 8.81
N GLY A 200 -1.80 2.70 7.56
CA GLY A 200 -3.03 2.02 7.19
C GLY A 200 -4.29 2.90 7.23
N ARG A 201 -4.18 4.20 7.52
CA ARG A 201 -5.29 5.16 7.60
C ARG A 201 -5.54 5.86 6.27
N GLU A 202 -5.82 5.06 5.24
CA GLU A 202 -5.86 5.50 3.85
C GLU A 202 -6.86 6.64 3.56
N VAL A 203 -8.06 6.61 4.17
CA VAL A 203 -9.05 7.70 4.01
C VAL A 203 -8.57 9.00 4.64
N LEU A 204 -7.83 8.94 5.75
CA LEU A 204 -7.21 10.13 6.33
C LEU A 204 -6.10 10.65 5.41
N ALA A 205 -5.23 9.77 4.92
CA ALA A 205 -4.18 10.13 3.98
C ALA A 205 -4.74 10.81 2.71
N TRP A 206 -5.83 10.27 2.16
CA TRP A 206 -6.60 10.87 1.08
C TRP A 206 -7.04 12.29 1.43
N ARG A 207 -7.71 12.47 2.58
CA ARG A 207 -8.19 13.80 3.01
C ARG A 207 -7.05 14.82 3.11
N VAL A 208 -5.92 14.43 3.69
CA VAL A 208 -4.75 15.32 3.83
C VAL A 208 -4.19 15.70 2.47
N ILE A 209 -3.92 14.72 1.60
CA ILE A 209 -3.32 15.00 0.30
C ILE A 209 -4.27 15.74 -0.65
N SER A 210 -5.58 15.53 -0.53
CA SER A 210 -6.59 16.32 -1.24
C SER A 210 -6.59 17.78 -0.79
N GLY A 211 -6.36 18.05 0.49
CA GLY A 211 -6.14 19.41 1.01
C GLY A 211 -4.89 20.05 0.42
N VAL A 212 -3.76 19.32 0.45
CA VAL A 212 -2.49 19.73 -0.19
C VAL A 212 -2.69 20.10 -1.66
N MET A 213 -3.40 19.25 -2.42
CA MET A 213 -3.66 19.49 -3.84
C MET A 213 -4.44 20.78 -4.09
N ARG A 214 -5.37 21.14 -3.20
CA ARG A 214 -6.14 22.40 -3.30
C ARG A 214 -5.27 23.61 -2.97
N LEU A 215 -4.43 23.53 -1.94
CA LEU A 215 -3.48 24.60 -1.58
C LEU A 215 -2.49 24.86 -2.72
N LEU A 216 -1.94 23.81 -3.31
CA LEU A 216 -1.05 23.92 -4.46
C LEU A 216 -1.75 24.50 -5.69
N GLN A 217 -3.04 24.20 -5.88
CA GLN A 217 -3.82 24.79 -6.96
C GLN A 217 -4.11 26.28 -6.71
N GLU A 218 -4.36 26.67 -5.46
CA GLU A 218 -4.50 28.06 -5.04
C GLU A 218 -3.22 28.86 -5.33
N GLU A 219 -2.07 28.37 -4.87
CA GLU A 219 -0.75 28.97 -5.13
C GLU A 219 -0.52 29.20 -6.63
N ARG A 220 -0.81 28.17 -7.46
CA ARG A 220 -0.69 28.24 -8.93
C ARG A 220 -1.62 29.28 -9.55
N VAL A 221 -2.86 29.38 -9.09
CA VAL A 221 -3.83 30.33 -9.66
C VAL A 221 -3.40 31.76 -9.32
N LEU A 222 -2.91 32.00 -8.11
CA LEU A 222 -2.37 33.30 -7.70
C LEU A 222 -1.13 33.68 -8.53
N GLN A 223 -0.18 32.76 -8.73
CA GLN A 223 1.00 32.97 -9.58
C GLN A 223 0.68 33.33 -11.04
N ASN A 224 -0.47 32.89 -11.56
CA ASN A 224 -0.91 33.22 -12.92
C ASN A 224 -1.66 34.57 -12.98
N TYR A 225 -2.17 35.08 -11.86
CA TYR A 225 -2.85 36.37 -11.78
C TYR A 225 -1.86 37.53 -11.62
N ASP A 226 -0.80 37.31 -10.84
CA ASP A 226 0.27 38.28 -10.62
C ASP A 226 1.14 38.42 -11.88
N ASP A 227 0.79 39.41 -12.70
CA ASP A 227 1.43 39.90 -13.93
C ASP A 227 2.03 38.81 -14.87
N PRO A 228 1.39 38.52 -16.03
CA PRO A 228 1.93 37.56 -17.01
C PRO A 228 3.33 37.97 -17.53
N GLU A 229 3.66 39.27 -17.52
CA GLU A 229 4.98 39.77 -17.92
C GLU A 229 6.07 39.54 -16.87
N VAL A 230 5.75 39.68 -15.59
CA VAL A 230 6.68 39.40 -14.48
C VAL A 230 6.84 37.90 -14.31
N SER A 231 5.73 37.17 -14.40
CA SER A 231 5.71 35.71 -14.38
C SER A 231 6.57 35.13 -15.50
N ALA A 232 6.62 35.67 -16.73
CA ALA A 232 7.51 35.15 -17.77
C ALA A 232 9.01 35.12 -17.37
N THR A 233 9.45 36.04 -16.50
CA THR A 233 10.85 36.10 -16.04
C THR A 233 11.06 35.39 -14.69
N ALA A 234 10.10 35.47 -13.76
CA ALA A 234 10.17 34.80 -12.46
C ALA A 234 9.79 33.31 -12.53
N SER A 235 8.88 32.93 -13.42
CA SER A 235 8.50 31.52 -13.67
C SER A 235 9.69 30.73 -14.17
N SER A 236 10.64 31.30 -14.92
CA SER A 236 11.78 30.50 -15.39
C SER A 236 12.67 29.99 -14.26
N ALA A 237 12.71 30.66 -13.10
CA ALA A 237 13.56 30.26 -11.96
C ALA A 237 12.77 29.54 -10.86
N ALA A 238 11.56 30.01 -10.52
CA ALA A 238 10.71 29.39 -9.49
C ALA A 238 9.82 28.26 -10.02
N ALA A 239 9.49 28.23 -11.32
CA ALA A 239 8.78 27.11 -11.95
C ALA A 239 9.70 25.95 -12.38
N GLY A 240 10.98 25.99 -11.98
CA GLY A 240 11.96 25.00 -12.41
C GLY A 240 11.78 23.60 -11.81
N ASP A 241 11.14 23.49 -10.64
CA ASP A 241 10.95 22.20 -9.97
C ASP A 241 9.55 22.02 -9.36
N ASP A 242 8.68 21.41 -10.17
CA ASP A 242 7.30 21.06 -9.82
C ASP A 242 7.16 19.70 -9.11
N ARG A 243 8.25 19.14 -8.58
CA ARG A 243 8.21 17.84 -7.89
C ARG A 243 7.16 17.77 -6.78
N LEU A 244 7.00 18.82 -5.98
CA LEU A 244 5.96 18.86 -4.94
C LEU A 244 4.56 18.77 -5.54
N TYR A 245 4.27 19.57 -6.57
CA TYR A 245 2.98 19.55 -7.27
C TYR A 245 2.67 18.16 -7.84
N TRP A 246 3.60 17.59 -8.61
CA TRP A 246 3.36 16.31 -9.27
C TRP A 246 3.41 15.11 -8.33
N SER A 247 4.19 15.17 -7.25
CA SER A 247 4.14 14.16 -6.19
C SER A 247 2.79 14.18 -5.49
N ALA A 248 2.32 15.35 -5.08
CA ALA A 248 1.01 15.50 -4.46
C ALA A 248 -0.12 15.06 -5.40
N PHE A 249 -0.06 15.46 -6.67
CA PHE A 249 -1.01 15.02 -7.70
C PHE A 249 -1.04 13.50 -7.83
N THR A 250 0.10 12.84 -8.03
CA THR A 250 0.13 11.37 -8.20
C THR A 250 -0.25 10.63 -6.92
N MET A 251 0.01 11.18 -5.73
CA MET A 251 -0.49 10.66 -4.47
C MET A 251 -2.01 10.78 -4.36
N GLU A 252 -2.56 11.97 -4.60
CA GLU A 252 -4.00 12.24 -4.55
C GLU A 252 -4.76 11.34 -5.52
N ARG A 253 -4.33 11.26 -6.78
CA ARG A 253 -4.99 10.42 -7.80
C ARG A 253 -5.01 8.96 -7.40
N ARG A 254 -3.91 8.43 -6.87
CA ARG A 254 -3.84 7.04 -6.40
C ARG A 254 -4.75 6.81 -5.20
N PHE A 255 -4.72 7.68 -4.19
CA PHE A 255 -5.53 7.50 -2.99
C PHE A 255 -7.02 7.63 -3.31
N SER A 256 -7.40 8.58 -4.15
CA SER A 256 -8.77 8.72 -4.66
C SER A 256 -9.21 7.51 -5.48
N PHE A 257 -8.32 6.92 -6.28
CA PHE A 257 -8.61 5.70 -7.03
C PHE A 257 -8.77 4.48 -6.12
N SER A 258 -7.86 4.29 -5.15
CA SER A 258 -7.89 3.15 -4.22
C SER A 258 -9.05 3.21 -3.22
N THR A 259 -9.54 4.40 -2.86
CA THR A 259 -10.65 4.57 -1.90
C THR A 259 -12.02 4.73 -2.56
N GLY A 260 -12.08 4.89 -3.88
CA GLY A 260 -13.31 5.26 -4.59
C GLY A 260 -13.75 6.72 -4.37
N LEU A 261 -13.05 7.51 -3.55
CA LEU A 261 -13.40 8.89 -3.22
C LEU A 261 -13.06 9.87 -4.35
N PRO A 262 -13.79 10.99 -4.48
CA PRO A 262 -13.65 11.91 -5.60
C PRO A 262 -12.29 12.60 -5.62
N PHE A 263 -11.88 13.01 -6.82
CA PHE A 263 -10.66 13.78 -6.98
C PHE A 263 -10.78 15.19 -6.41
N ALA A 264 -9.69 15.68 -5.81
CA ALA A 264 -9.64 17.01 -5.19
C ALA A 264 -9.75 18.15 -6.21
N VAL A 265 -9.13 17.98 -7.38
CA VAL A 265 -9.08 18.94 -8.48
C VAL A 265 -9.48 18.23 -9.79
N ARG A 266 -10.26 18.91 -10.63
CA ARG A 266 -10.71 18.35 -11.92
C ARG A 266 -9.57 18.34 -12.93
N ASP A 267 -9.55 17.35 -13.81
CA ASP A 267 -8.51 17.26 -14.84
C ASP A 267 -8.50 18.45 -15.80
N SER A 268 -9.65 19.09 -16.03
CA SER A 268 -9.76 20.31 -16.85
C SER A 268 -9.00 21.50 -16.28
N ASP A 269 -8.79 21.51 -14.96
CA ASP A 269 -8.15 22.60 -14.23
C ASP A 269 -6.62 22.42 -14.17
N ILE A 270 -6.09 21.29 -14.68
CA ILE A 270 -4.66 20.95 -14.72
C ILE A 270 -4.17 20.99 -16.16
N GLN A 271 -3.74 22.17 -16.60
CA GLN A 271 -3.40 22.43 -18.01
C GLN A 271 -1.90 22.38 -18.34
N HIS A 272 -1.05 22.14 -17.35
CA HIS A 272 0.41 22.09 -17.52
C HIS A 272 0.93 20.65 -17.45
N TRP A 273 2.19 20.47 -17.86
CA TRP A 273 2.88 19.18 -17.89
C TRP A 273 4.10 19.20 -16.96
N PRO A 274 4.53 18.04 -16.45
CA PRO A 274 5.72 17.97 -15.61
C PRO A 274 6.97 18.46 -16.34
N HIS A 275 7.57 19.52 -15.80
CA HIS A 275 8.90 19.97 -16.17
C HIS A 275 9.83 19.75 -14.98
N PHE A 276 10.88 18.95 -15.19
CA PHE A 276 11.88 18.63 -14.17
C PHE A 276 13.25 18.95 -14.74
N SER A 277 14.09 19.58 -13.92
CA SER A 277 15.46 19.98 -14.27
C SER A 277 16.43 18.79 -14.36
N ASP A 278 16.15 17.70 -13.65
CA ASP A 278 16.98 16.50 -13.62
C ASP A 278 16.41 15.34 -14.48
N THR A 279 17.24 14.32 -14.68
CA THR A 279 16.90 13.08 -15.37
C THR A 279 17.04 11.87 -14.44
N SER A 280 16.75 12.05 -13.15
CA SER A 280 16.80 10.98 -12.16
C SER A 280 15.72 9.93 -12.39
N ILE A 281 15.92 8.73 -11.84
CA ILE A 281 14.92 7.66 -11.92
C ILE A 281 13.60 8.07 -11.22
N SER A 282 13.67 8.87 -10.16
CA SER A 282 12.51 9.40 -9.45
C SER A 282 11.67 10.32 -10.33
N THR A 283 12.30 11.22 -11.11
CA THR A 283 11.56 12.11 -12.01
C THR A 283 11.09 11.41 -13.29
N ALA A 284 11.80 10.37 -13.75
CA ALA A 284 11.29 9.45 -14.76
C ALA A 284 10.03 8.70 -14.26
N TYR A 285 10.07 8.17 -13.03
CA TYR A 285 8.93 7.51 -12.40
C TYR A 285 7.75 8.46 -12.27
N LEU A 286 8.00 9.69 -11.81
CA LEU A 286 6.96 10.69 -11.62
C LEU A 286 6.28 11.08 -12.95
N LYS A 287 7.05 11.26 -14.03
CA LYS A 287 6.51 11.47 -15.39
C LYS A 287 5.61 10.30 -15.82
N SER A 288 6.09 9.06 -15.69
CA SER A 288 5.31 7.87 -16.03
C SER A 288 4.04 7.73 -15.18
N MET A 289 4.08 8.13 -13.91
CA MET A 289 2.92 8.13 -13.03
C MET A 289 1.90 9.21 -13.38
N VAL A 290 2.33 10.37 -13.90
CA VAL A 290 1.40 11.38 -14.41
C VAL A 290 0.61 10.87 -15.61
N ASP A 291 1.27 10.18 -16.54
CA ASP A 291 0.60 9.52 -17.67
C ASP A 291 -0.37 8.43 -17.22
N TYR A 292 0.05 7.62 -16.24
CA TYR A 292 -0.82 6.63 -15.59
C TYR A 292 -2.07 7.28 -14.99
N CYS A 293 -1.91 8.39 -14.26
CA CYS A 293 -3.03 9.08 -13.61
C CYS A 293 -4.05 9.60 -14.63
N ARG A 294 -3.61 10.07 -15.81
CA ARG A 294 -4.52 10.46 -16.89
C ARG A 294 -5.35 9.29 -17.41
N ILE A 295 -4.76 8.10 -17.51
CA ILE A 295 -5.51 6.88 -17.86
C ILE A 295 -6.47 6.53 -16.72
N SER A 296 -6.03 6.63 -15.47
CA SER A 296 -6.85 6.35 -14.28
C SER A 296 -8.12 7.20 -14.21
N SER A 297 -8.05 8.47 -14.63
CA SER A 297 -9.21 9.36 -14.69
C SER A 297 -10.26 8.87 -15.68
N GLU A 298 -9.85 8.37 -16.86
CA GLU A 298 -10.79 7.80 -17.83
C GLU A 298 -11.38 6.47 -17.36
N VAL A 299 -10.54 5.61 -16.76
CA VAL A 299 -11.00 4.34 -16.16
C VAL A 299 -11.99 4.62 -15.03
N ARG A 300 -11.76 5.65 -14.21
CA ARG A 300 -12.69 6.07 -13.16
C ARG A 300 -14.07 6.44 -13.72
N LYS A 301 -14.14 7.13 -14.86
CA LYS A 301 -15.42 7.43 -15.52
C LYS A 301 -16.16 6.15 -15.93
N LEU A 302 -15.44 5.12 -16.39
CA LEU A 302 -16.02 3.81 -16.69
C LEU A 302 -16.57 3.12 -15.43
N ILE A 303 -15.82 3.15 -14.32
CA ILE A 303 -16.25 2.53 -13.05
C ILE A 303 -17.51 3.22 -12.51
N LEU A 304 -17.55 4.56 -12.56
CA LEU A 304 -18.68 5.36 -12.08
C LEU A 304 -19.91 5.30 -13.00
N LEU A 305 -19.81 4.67 -14.17
CA LEU A 305 -20.96 4.50 -15.06
C LEU A 305 -22.00 3.60 -14.36
N PRO A 306 -23.28 4.03 -14.30
CA PRO A 306 -24.35 3.23 -13.73
C PRO A 306 -24.43 1.85 -14.41
N ALA A 307 -24.84 0.83 -13.64
CA ALA A 307 -25.03 -0.53 -14.17
C ALA A 307 -26.17 -0.65 -15.20
N ALA A 308 -26.96 0.42 -15.40
CA ALA A 308 -27.97 0.47 -16.45
C ALA A 308 -27.30 0.27 -17.81
N PRO A 309 -27.83 -0.59 -18.68
CA PRO A 309 -27.10 -1.14 -19.81
C PRO A 309 -26.72 -0.02 -20.80
N PRO A 310 -25.44 0.41 -20.88
CA PRO A 310 -24.98 0.88 -22.17
C PRO A 310 -25.20 -0.26 -23.17
N ALA A 311 -25.34 0.06 -24.46
CA ALA A 311 -25.31 -0.97 -25.49
C ALA A 311 -24.08 -1.86 -25.22
N PRO A 312 -24.20 -3.19 -25.05
CA PRO A 312 -23.10 -4.07 -24.63
C PRO A 312 -21.82 -3.83 -25.45
N PHE A 313 -21.99 -3.54 -26.74
CA PHE A 313 -20.94 -3.15 -27.66
C PHE A 313 -20.11 -1.93 -27.21
N ALA A 314 -20.75 -0.88 -26.70
CA ALA A 314 -20.06 0.33 -26.23
C ALA A 314 -19.19 0.06 -25.00
N LEU A 315 -19.63 -0.82 -24.10
CA LEU A 315 -18.85 -1.23 -22.94
C LEU A 315 -17.62 -2.04 -23.35
N THR A 316 -17.79 -3.03 -24.25
CA THR A 316 -16.68 -3.83 -24.80
C THR A 316 -15.66 -2.95 -25.50
N ALA A 317 -16.10 -2.02 -26.35
CA ALA A 317 -15.20 -1.10 -27.06
C ALA A 317 -14.45 -0.17 -26.09
N THR A 318 -15.12 0.33 -25.05
CA THR A 318 -14.49 1.17 -24.01
C THR A 318 -13.46 0.37 -23.20
N ARG A 319 -13.79 -0.87 -22.82
CA ARG A 319 -12.87 -1.80 -22.16
C ARG A 319 -11.62 -2.02 -22.99
N ASP A 320 -11.78 -2.41 -24.27
CA ASP A 320 -10.65 -2.74 -25.15
C ASP A 320 -9.75 -1.53 -25.39
N PHE A 321 -10.35 -0.35 -25.57
CA PHE A 321 -9.60 0.89 -25.71
C PHE A 321 -8.79 1.22 -24.45
N LEU A 322 -9.40 1.12 -23.27
CA LEU A 322 -8.71 1.42 -22.01
C LEU A 322 -7.63 0.38 -21.70
N ASP A 323 -7.89 -0.93 -21.91
CA ASP A 323 -6.88 -1.98 -21.75
C ASP A 323 -5.69 -1.75 -22.70
N PHE A 324 -5.96 -1.43 -23.97
CA PHE A 324 -4.93 -1.05 -24.93
C PHE A 324 -4.09 0.13 -24.44
N ARG A 325 -4.72 1.18 -23.89
CA ARG A 325 -4.00 2.33 -23.36
C ARG A 325 -3.10 1.98 -22.19
N VAL A 326 -3.54 1.11 -21.27
CA VAL A 326 -2.71 0.66 -20.15
C VAL A 326 -1.54 -0.18 -20.64
N VAL A 327 -1.78 -1.13 -21.54
CA VAL A 327 -0.72 -1.97 -22.14
C VAL A 327 0.28 -1.09 -22.87
N GLN A 328 -0.18 -0.06 -23.60
CA GLN A 328 0.73 0.82 -24.30
C GLN A 328 1.50 1.76 -23.37
N TRP A 329 0.89 2.21 -22.29
CA TRP A 329 1.61 2.92 -21.23
C TRP A 329 2.74 2.06 -20.65
N GLN A 330 2.47 0.78 -20.31
CA GLN A 330 3.49 -0.14 -19.80
C GLN A 330 4.64 -0.36 -20.80
N LYS A 331 4.34 -0.48 -22.09
CA LYS A 331 5.35 -0.67 -23.16
C LYS A 331 6.21 0.57 -23.41
N ASN A 332 5.69 1.76 -23.15
CA ASN A 332 6.39 3.02 -23.35
C ASN A 332 7.13 3.50 -22.10
N LEU A 333 7.20 2.71 -21.03
CA LEU A 333 8.01 3.05 -19.87
C LEU A 333 9.49 3.16 -20.27
N PRO A 334 10.25 4.11 -19.70
CA PRO A 334 11.70 4.15 -19.83
C PRO A 334 12.32 2.79 -19.47
N SER A 335 13.39 2.37 -20.15
CA SER A 335 14.00 1.05 -19.94
C SER A 335 14.44 0.80 -18.49
N THR A 336 14.83 1.85 -17.77
CA THR A 336 15.17 1.82 -16.33
C THR A 336 13.98 1.52 -15.42
N LEU A 337 12.75 1.63 -15.93
CA LEU A 337 11.50 1.46 -15.18
C LEU A 337 10.72 0.19 -15.57
N VAL A 338 11.23 -0.60 -16.51
CA VAL A 338 10.55 -1.82 -17.00
C VAL A 338 10.80 -3.00 -16.05
N PHE A 339 9.74 -3.71 -15.70
CA PHE A 339 9.77 -4.96 -14.94
C PHE A 339 9.27 -6.12 -15.82
N HIS A 340 9.98 -7.25 -15.79
CA HIS A 340 9.79 -8.36 -16.74
C HIS A 340 8.96 -9.53 -16.16
N GLY A 341 8.05 -9.23 -15.23
CA GLY A 341 7.12 -10.20 -14.64
C GLY A 341 7.80 -11.13 -13.62
N VAL A 342 7.20 -12.30 -13.36
CA VAL A 342 7.60 -13.20 -12.26
C VAL A 342 9.07 -13.66 -12.26
N ARG A 343 9.76 -13.61 -13.41
CA ARG A 343 11.17 -14.01 -13.56
C ARG A 343 12.16 -12.89 -13.27
N ASP A 344 11.69 -11.65 -13.10
CA ASP A 344 12.52 -10.48 -12.78
C ASP A 344 12.80 -10.46 -11.27
N THR A 345 13.83 -11.20 -10.87
CA THR A 345 14.30 -11.27 -9.48
C THR A 345 15.26 -10.13 -9.16
N PHE A 346 15.24 -9.66 -7.92
CA PHE A 346 16.15 -8.61 -7.47
C PHE A 346 17.61 -9.07 -7.56
N ASP A 347 18.45 -8.25 -8.18
CA ASP A 347 19.89 -8.46 -8.31
C ASP A 347 20.64 -7.20 -7.91
N SER A 348 21.23 -7.23 -6.71
CA SER A 348 21.99 -6.10 -6.14
C SER A 348 23.21 -5.67 -6.97
N SER A 349 23.67 -6.50 -7.91
CA SER A 349 24.77 -6.12 -8.82
C SER A 349 24.30 -5.27 -10.00
N ARG A 350 22.99 -5.25 -10.30
CA ARG A 350 22.40 -4.57 -11.45
C ARG A 350 21.74 -3.25 -11.10
N GLU A 351 21.14 -3.15 -9.92
CA GLU A 351 20.39 -1.98 -9.48
C GLU A 351 20.30 -1.94 -7.95
N CYS A 352 19.95 -0.78 -7.40
CA CYS A 352 19.67 -0.71 -5.98
C CYS A 352 18.24 -1.22 -5.65
N ARG A 353 18.03 -1.60 -4.40
CA ARG A 353 16.76 -2.15 -3.91
C ARG A 353 15.56 -1.20 -4.18
N GLY A 354 15.75 0.09 -3.93
CA GLY A 354 14.75 1.12 -4.21
C GLY A 354 14.35 1.20 -5.70
N GLU A 355 15.31 1.05 -6.62
CA GLU A 355 15.05 1.06 -8.07
C GLU A 355 14.25 -0.18 -8.49
N TYR A 356 14.66 -1.38 -8.05
CA TYR A 356 13.90 -2.62 -8.29
C TYR A 356 12.44 -2.46 -7.85
N ARG A 357 12.24 -1.90 -6.66
CA ARG A 357 10.91 -1.63 -6.10
C ARG A 357 10.09 -0.65 -6.95
N LEU A 358 10.69 0.38 -7.53
CA LEU A 358 9.99 1.31 -8.43
C LEU A 358 9.47 0.59 -9.69
N ARG A 359 10.31 -0.22 -10.34
CA ARG A 359 9.94 -1.00 -11.54
C ARG A 359 8.78 -1.93 -11.22
N LEU A 360 8.89 -2.65 -10.11
CA LEU A 360 7.87 -3.54 -9.61
C LEU A 360 6.53 -2.83 -9.34
N ILE A 361 6.55 -1.69 -8.65
CA ILE A 361 5.32 -0.94 -8.32
C ILE A 361 4.63 -0.47 -9.61
N LEU A 362 5.37 0.03 -10.61
CA LEU A 362 4.78 0.43 -11.90
C LEU A 362 4.11 -0.75 -12.61
N TYR A 363 4.76 -1.92 -12.59
CA TYR A 363 4.18 -3.14 -13.14
C TYR A 363 2.86 -3.51 -12.45
N LEU A 364 2.88 -3.57 -11.11
CA LEU A 364 1.71 -3.87 -10.30
C LEU A 364 0.57 -2.86 -10.50
N ARG A 365 0.88 -1.57 -10.70
CA ARG A 365 -0.11 -0.53 -11.03
C ARG A 365 -0.75 -0.77 -12.39
N GLY A 366 0.02 -1.14 -13.40
CA GLY A 366 -0.53 -1.51 -14.70
C GLY A 366 -1.43 -2.74 -14.61
N SER A 367 -1.00 -3.79 -13.91
CA SER A 367 -1.80 -4.98 -13.65
C SER A 367 -3.10 -4.64 -12.92
N GLN A 368 -3.03 -3.83 -11.86
CA GLN A 368 -4.20 -3.35 -11.11
C GLN A 368 -5.19 -2.59 -12.00
N MET A 369 -4.71 -1.67 -12.86
CA MET A 369 -5.60 -0.90 -13.73
C MET A 369 -6.35 -1.80 -14.70
N ARG A 370 -5.66 -2.78 -15.29
CA ARG A 370 -6.28 -3.78 -16.19
C ARG A 370 -7.27 -4.64 -15.44
N THR A 371 -6.94 -5.08 -14.23
CA THR A 371 -7.86 -5.80 -13.34
C THR A 371 -9.17 -5.03 -13.15
N VAL A 372 -9.11 -3.74 -12.84
CA VAL A 372 -10.31 -2.91 -12.63
C VAL A 372 -11.14 -2.76 -13.90
N ILE A 373 -10.49 -2.54 -15.05
CA ILE A 373 -11.16 -2.42 -16.36
C ILE A 373 -11.92 -3.72 -16.70
N HIS A 374 -11.26 -4.87 -16.60
CA HIS A 374 -11.87 -6.17 -16.94
C HIS A 374 -12.91 -6.61 -15.93
N ARG A 375 -12.72 -6.29 -14.64
CA ARG A 375 -13.70 -6.57 -13.59
C ARG A 375 -15.03 -5.85 -13.84
N LYS A 376 -14.99 -4.53 -14.07
CA LYS A 376 -16.21 -3.74 -14.36
C LYS A 376 -16.94 -4.29 -15.60
N SER A 377 -16.20 -4.62 -16.65
CA SER A 377 -16.78 -5.21 -17.87
C SER A 377 -17.42 -6.58 -17.62
N GLY A 378 -16.77 -7.43 -16.83
CA GLY A 378 -17.26 -8.77 -16.51
C GLY A 378 -18.49 -8.75 -15.60
N LEU A 379 -18.54 -7.85 -14.62
CA LEU A 379 -19.68 -7.69 -13.70
C LEU A 379 -20.90 -7.06 -14.40
N ALA A 380 -20.69 -6.10 -15.29
CA ALA A 380 -21.79 -5.53 -16.08
C ALA A 380 -22.49 -6.60 -16.94
N ALA A 381 -21.74 -7.59 -17.42
CA ALA A 381 -22.33 -8.75 -18.06
C ALA A 381 -23.25 -9.48 -17.08
N LEU A 382 -22.77 -9.79 -15.86
CA LEU A 382 -23.50 -10.53 -14.80
C LEU A 382 -24.79 -9.85 -14.33
N SER A 383 -24.80 -8.53 -14.20
CA SER A 383 -25.96 -7.75 -13.72
C SER A 383 -27.12 -7.66 -14.72
N SER A 384 -26.93 -8.10 -15.97
CA SER A 384 -28.02 -8.28 -16.94
C SER A 384 -28.90 -9.45 -16.53
N ARG A 385 -29.79 -9.21 -15.55
CA ARG A 385 -30.76 -10.15 -14.96
C ARG A 385 -31.81 -10.69 -15.95
N THR A 386 -31.78 -10.27 -17.21
CA THR A 386 -32.74 -10.69 -18.24
C THR A 386 -32.26 -11.90 -19.05
N ALA A 387 -31.00 -12.32 -18.93
CA ALA A 387 -30.53 -13.56 -19.55
C ALA A 387 -30.52 -14.68 -18.50
N THR A 388 -31.25 -15.77 -18.74
CA THR A 388 -31.24 -16.95 -17.86
C THR A 388 -29.89 -17.69 -17.84
N THR A 389 -28.91 -17.21 -18.60
CA THR A 389 -27.54 -17.74 -18.67
C THR A 389 -26.55 -16.58 -18.79
N THR A 390 -26.46 -15.74 -17.77
CA THR A 390 -25.53 -14.60 -17.78
C THR A 390 -24.11 -15.09 -17.51
N THR A 391 -23.40 -15.48 -18.57
CA THR A 391 -22.00 -15.90 -18.49
C THR A 391 -21.10 -14.66 -18.44
N PHE A 392 -20.21 -14.61 -17.44
CA PHE A 392 -19.08 -13.66 -17.43
C PHE A 392 -18.35 -13.75 -18.78
N ASP A 393 -18.01 -12.61 -19.41
CA ASP A 393 -17.31 -12.63 -20.70
C ASP A 393 -16.00 -13.44 -20.58
N PRO A 394 -15.89 -14.60 -21.27
CA PRO A 394 -14.74 -15.48 -21.10
C PRO A 394 -13.42 -14.80 -21.44
N ALA A 395 -13.40 -13.85 -22.38
CA ALA A 395 -12.19 -13.12 -22.74
C ALA A 395 -11.68 -12.24 -21.59
N SER A 396 -12.59 -11.49 -20.95
CA SER A 396 -12.26 -10.74 -19.73
C SER A 396 -11.92 -11.68 -18.57
N ALA A 397 -12.56 -12.84 -18.45
CA ALA A 397 -12.31 -13.78 -17.35
C ALA A 397 -10.89 -14.33 -17.42
N ASN A 398 -10.49 -14.76 -18.61
CA ASN A 398 -9.16 -15.31 -18.87
C ASN A 398 -8.09 -14.24 -18.62
N THR A 399 -8.31 -13.02 -19.11
CA THR A 399 -7.38 -11.91 -18.89
C THR A 399 -7.25 -11.57 -17.41
N LEU A 400 -8.37 -11.49 -16.69
CA LEU A 400 -8.41 -11.20 -15.26
C LEU A 400 -7.69 -12.29 -14.45
N ALA A 401 -7.94 -13.57 -14.76
CA ALA A 401 -7.29 -14.70 -14.11
C ALA A 401 -5.78 -14.68 -14.34
N LEU A 402 -5.32 -14.48 -15.58
CA LEU A 402 -3.89 -14.42 -15.91
C LEU A 402 -3.17 -13.30 -15.16
N ILE A 403 -3.74 -12.09 -15.15
CA ILE A 403 -3.17 -10.93 -14.45
C ILE A 403 -3.13 -11.18 -12.94
N ALA A 404 -4.20 -11.73 -12.38
CA ALA A 404 -4.29 -12.01 -10.95
C ALA A 404 -3.28 -13.07 -10.50
N GLN A 405 -3.16 -14.18 -11.24
CA GLN A 405 -2.18 -15.23 -10.96
C GLN A 405 -0.74 -14.70 -11.03
N ASP A 406 -0.40 -13.97 -12.08
CA ASP A 406 0.93 -13.38 -12.22
C ASP A 406 1.24 -12.41 -11.07
N THR A 407 0.30 -11.53 -10.73
CA THR A 407 0.42 -10.59 -9.61
C THR A 407 0.62 -11.32 -8.28
N ILE A 408 -0.16 -12.37 -8.00
CA ILE A 408 -0.02 -13.18 -6.79
C ILE A 408 1.37 -13.84 -6.74
N ARG A 409 1.81 -14.47 -7.82
CA ARG A 409 3.11 -15.15 -7.87
C ARG A 409 4.27 -14.18 -7.67
N ILE A 410 4.19 -12.99 -8.26
CA ILE A 410 5.16 -11.92 -8.04
C ILE A 410 5.18 -11.52 -6.56
N LEU A 411 4.03 -11.28 -5.94
CA LEU A 411 3.95 -10.83 -4.55
C LEU A 411 4.40 -11.90 -3.55
N VAL A 412 4.08 -13.17 -3.81
CA VAL A 412 4.55 -14.31 -3.00
C VAL A 412 6.06 -14.46 -3.10
N THR A 413 6.62 -14.35 -4.31
CA THR A 413 8.07 -14.39 -4.56
C THR A 413 8.75 -13.19 -3.89
N LEU A 414 8.19 -11.99 -4.01
CA LEU A 414 8.69 -10.77 -3.41
C LEU A 414 8.82 -10.89 -1.88
N ALA A 415 7.78 -11.39 -1.22
CA ALA A 415 7.76 -11.57 0.23
C ALA A 415 8.69 -12.70 0.71
N ARG A 416 9.04 -13.65 -0.17
CA ARG A 416 9.96 -14.75 0.14
C ARG A 416 11.41 -14.33 -0.04
N ASP A 417 11.71 -13.63 -1.14
CA ASP A 417 13.07 -13.43 -1.62
C ASP A 417 13.62 -12.03 -1.25
N THR A 418 12.77 -11.11 -0.78
CA THR A 418 13.17 -9.74 -0.41
C THR A 418 12.44 -9.26 0.84
N ASP A 419 12.93 -8.17 1.43
CA ASP A 419 12.27 -7.44 2.52
C ASP A 419 11.28 -6.37 2.01
N ILE A 420 11.15 -6.18 0.70
CA ILE A 420 10.35 -5.09 0.11
C ILE A 420 8.87 -5.20 0.51
N TYR A 421 8.30 -6.40 0.50
CA TYR A 421 6.92 -6.60 0.97
C TYR A 421 6.81 -6.19 2.45
N HIS A 422 7.80 -6.60 3.25
CA HIS A 422 7.86 -6.35 4.69
C HIS A 422 8.05 -4.88 5.06
N ALA A 423 8.70 -4.08 4.21
CA ALA A 423 8.82 -2.65 4.42
C ALA A 423 7.50 -1.90 4.16
N GLN A 424 6.64 -2.39 3.26
CA GLN A 424 5.48 -1.64 2.77
C GLN A 424 4.19 -2.48 2.77
N HIS A 425 3.86 -3.08 3.93
CA HIS A 425 2.70 -3.98 4.07
C HIS A 425 1.42 -3.38 3.49
N LYS A 426 1.09 -2.11 3.80
CA LYS A 426 -0.13 -1.47 3.29
C LYS A 426 -0.19 -1.47 1.76
N THR A 427 0.91 -1.11 1.11
CA THR A 427 1.00 -1.00 -0.35
C THR A 427 0.81 -2.36 -1.02
N PHE A 428 1.54 -3.38 -0.55
CA PHE A 428 1.52 -4.70 -1.19
C PHE A 428 0.32 -5.55 -0.80
N ASN A 429 -0.23 -5.37 0.41
CA ASN A 429 -1.53 -5.94 0.80
C ASN A 429 -2.63 -5.48 -0.15
N HIS A 430 -2.64 -4.21 -0.58
CA HIS A 430 -3.64 -3.68 -1.49
C HIS A 430 -3.59 -4.36 -2.88
N PHE A 431 -2.39 -4.56 -3.43
CA PHE A 431 -2.22 -5.29 -4.69
C PHE A 431 -2.61 -6.76 -4.54
N LEU A 432 -2.20 -7.40 -3.44
CA LEU A 432 -2.52 -8.80 -3.16
C LEU A 432 -4.02 -9.01 -3.02
N GLU A 433 -4.68 -8.16 -2.25
CA GLU A 433 -6.13 -8.17 -2.06
C GLU A 433 -6.85 -7.99 -3.40
N THR A 434 -6.43 -7.01 -4.22
CA THR A 434 -7.03 -6.77 -5.54
C THR A 434 -6.88 -7.98 -6.47
N ALA A 435 -5.71 -8.63 -6.47
CA ALA A 435 -5.47 -9.82 -7.30
C ALA A 435 -6.23 -11.05 -6.78
N LEU A 436 -6.16 -11.34 -5.48
CA LEU A 436 -6.84 -12.46 -4.86
C LEU A 436 -8.36 -12.39 -5.05
N THR A 437 -8.94 -11.24 -4.80
CA THR A 437 -10.38 -11.01 -4.96
C THR A 437 -10.83 -11.18 -6.41
N SER A 438 -10.02 -10.72 -7.37
CA SER A 438 -10.26 -10.96 -8.80
C SER A 438 -10.20 -12.43 -9.17
N LEU A 439 -9.21 -13.16 -8.65
CA LEU A 439 -9.04 -14.57 -8.95
C LEU A 439 -10.20 -15.39 -8.37
N LEU A 440 -10.66 -15.05 -7.17
CA LEU A 440 -11.84 -15.66 -6.54
C LEU A 440 -13.13 -15.38 -7.34
N LEU A 441 -13.28 -14.17 -7.87
CA LEU A 441 -14.41 -13.84 -8.77
C LEU A 441 -14.38 -14.70 -10.05
N CYS A 442 -13.21 -14.84 -10.69
CA CYS A 442 -13.04 -15.78 -11.81
C CYS A 442 -13.37 -17.22 -11.39
N ALA A 443 -12.93 -17.63 -10.20
CA ALA A 443 -13.15 -18.98 -9.69
C ALA A 443 -14.64 -19.27 -9.42
N GLY A 444 -15.42 -18.29 -8.96
CA GLY A 444 -16.86 -18.40 -8.73
C GLY A 444 -17.72 -18.39 -9.99
N THR A 445 -17.18 -17.89 -11.11
CA THR A 445 -17.86 -17.83 -12.41
C THR A 445 -17.43 -18.94 -13.37
N ALA A 446 -16.27 -19.57 -13.13
CA ALA A 446 -15.72 -20.58 -14.01
C ALA A 446 -16.32 -21.98 -13.80
N LYS A 447 -16.13 -22.87 -14.78
CA LYS A 447 -16.44 -24.31 -14.66
C LYS A 447 -15.49 -24.97 -13.66
N SER A 448 -15.93 -26.04 -13.00
CA SER A 448 -15.19 -26.73 -11.92
C SER A 448 -13.73 -27.08 -12.24
N THR A 449 -13.37 -27.33 -13.50
CA THR A 449 -11.99 -27.66 -13.90
C THR A 449 -11.05 -26.46 -13.86
N ALA A 450 -11.52 -25.25 -14.16
CA ALA A 450 -10.71 -24.03 -14.13
C ALA A 450 -10.43 -23.55 -12.70
N PHE A 451 -11.32 -23.82 -11.74
CA PHE A 451 -11.03 -23.51 -10.34
C PHE A 451 -9.76 -24.20 -9.85
N LEU A 452 -9.52 -25.45 -10.26
CA LEU A 452 -8.35 -26.22 -9.84
C LEU A 452 -7.04 -25.61 -10.35
N SER A 453 -7.03 -24.92 -11.48
CA SER A 453 -5.83 -24.22 -11.97
C SER A 453 -5.55 -22.92 -11.20
N PHE A 454 -6.56 -22.32 -10.57
CA PHE A 454 -6.43 -21.11 -9.76
C PHE A 454 -6.07 -21.40 -8.30
N LEU A 455 -6.46 -22.58 -7.80
CA LEU A 455 -6.36 -22.95 -6.39
C LEU A 455 -4.94 -22.82 -5.82
N PRO A 456 -3.84 -23.23 -6.48
CA PRO A 456 -2.49 -23.07 -5.94
C PRO A 456 -2.18 -21.60 -5.61
N ASP A 457 -2.44 -20.69 -6.55
CA ASP A 457 -2.16 -19.27 -6.38
C ASP A 457 -3.05 -18.65 -5.28
N VAL A 458 -4.34 -19.01 -5.23
CA VAL A 458 -5.25 -18.60 -4.15
C VAL A 458 -4.72 -19.03 -2.79
N MET A 459 -4.21 -20.27 -2.69
CA MET A 459 -3.70 -20.80 -1.44
C MET A 459 -2.38 -20.17 -1.01
N ASP A 460 -1.47 -19.94 -1.94
CA ASP A 460 -0.21 -19.24 -1.67
C ASP A 460 -0.47 -17.81 -1.17
N ALA A 461 -1.45 -17.11 -1.77
CA ALA A 461 -1.87 -15.79 -1.32
C ALA A 461 -2.45 -15.81 0.10
N LEU A 462 -3.37 -16.75 0.40
CA LEU A 462 -3.97 -16.87 1.73
C LEU A 462 -2.93 -17.25 2.79
N ALA A 463 -2.03 -18.19 2.48
CA ALA A 463 -0.95 -18.60 3.38
C ALA A 463 0.06 -17.46 3.63
N LEU A 464 0.34 -16.65 2.61
CA LEU A 464 1.14 -15.44 2.76
C LEU A 464 0.49 -14.45 3.74
N VAL A 465 -0.80 -14.15 3.57
CA VAL A 465 -1.54 -13.25 4.47
C VAL A 465 -1.52 -13.78 5.90
N GLU A 466 -1.78 -15.07 6.09
CA GLU A 466 -1.76 -15.70 7.41
C GLU A 466 -0.39 -15.55 8.09
N ARG A 467 0.69 -15.88 7.37
CA ARG A 467 2.07 -15.75 7.88
C ARG A 467 2.41 -14.31 8.28
N LEU A 468 2.09 -13.33 7.43
CA LEU A 468 2.39 -11.93 7.67
C LEU A 468 1.50 -11.28 8.73
N SER A 469 0.29 -11.79 8.95
CA SER A 469 -0.65 -11.30 9.96
C SER A 469 -0.15 -11.43 11.40
N VAL A 470 0.80 -12.35 11.63
CA VAL A 470 1.42 -12.57 12.94
C VAL A 470 2.27 -11.37 13.36
N GLN A 471 2.92 -10.71 12.41
CA GLN A 471 3.91 -9.65 12.66
C GLN A 471 3.37 -8.24 12.41
N SER A 472 2.37 -8.10 11.53
CA SER A 472 1.88 -6.79 11.11
C SER A 472 0.42 -6.58 11.46
N PRO A 473 0.09 -5.55 12.25
CA PRO A 473 -1.31 -5.17 12.49
C PRO A 473 -2.03 -4.79 11.19
N ILE A 474 -1.30 -4.27 10.20
CA ILE A 474 -1.85 -3.89 8.88
C ILE A 474 -2.29 -5.15 8.13
N THR A 475 -1.46 -6.19 8.05
CA THR A 475 -1.84 -7.44 7.40
C THR A 475 -2.84 -8.25 8.22
N LYS A 476 -2.83 -8.11 9.54
CA LYS A 476 -3.85 -8.69 10.41
C LYS A 476 -5.26 -8.19 10.09
N ALA A 477 -5.43 -6.90 9.79
CA ALA A 477 -6.71 -6.36 9.34
C ALA A 477 -7.19 -7.03 8.03
N LEU A 478 -6.29 -7.23 7.06
CA LEU A 478 -6.60 -7.97 5.83
C LEU A 478 -6.95 -9.45 6.12
N ALA A 479 -6.21 -10.11 7.00
CA ALA A 479 -6.48 -11.50 7.38
C ALA A 479 -7.87 -11.67 8.01
N VAL A 480 -8.29 -10.72 8.87
CA VAL A 480 -9.64 -10.70 9.44
C VAL A 480 -10.70 -10.59 8.34
N LYS A 481 -10.49 -9.70 7.36
CA LYS A 481 -11.38 -9.54 6.20
C LYS A 481 -11.49 -10.82 5.36
N LEU A 482 -10.38 -11.55 5.19
CA LEU A 482 -10.32 -12.77 4.37
C LEU A 482 -10.72 -14.06 5.11
N LYS A 483 -10.97 -14.01 6.41
CA LYS A 483 -11.28 -15.20 7.22
C LYS A 483 -12.49 -16.00 6.71
N GLY A 484 -13.55 -15.31 6.30
CA GLY A 484 -14.74 -15.96 5.72
C GLY A 484 -14.43 -16.64 4.40
N VAL A 485 -13.65 -15.97 3.55
CA VAL A 485 -13.23 -16.47 2.24
C VAL A 485 -12.39 -17.75 2.37
N GLN A 486 -11.47 -17.79 3.34
CA GLN A 486 -10.63 -18.96 3.60
C GLN A 486 -11.47 -20.21 3.91
N GLY A 487 -12.56 -20.06 4.67
CA GLY A 487 -13.50 -21.15 4.94
C GLY A 487 -14.16 -21.70 3.68
N VAL A 488 -14.68 -20.79 2.83
CA VAL A 488 -15.33 -21.16 1.56
C VAL A 488 -14.35 -21.83 0.60
N VAL A 489 -13.14 -21.29 0.45
CA VAL A 489 -12.10 -21.87 -0.42
C VAL A 489 -11.72 -23.28 0.02
N ASN A 490 -11.55 -23.51 1.33
CA ASN A 490 -11.24 -24.84 1.86
C ASN A 490 -12.38 -25.84 1.64
N ALA A 491 -13.64 -25.43 1.84
CA ALA A 491 -14.80 -26.27 1.57
C ALA A 491 -14.90 -26.63 0.07
N CYS A 492 -14.68 -25.66 -0.81
CA CYS A 492 -14.64 -25.87 -2.26
C CYS A 492 -13.54 -26.87 -2.65
N ARG A 493 -12.32 -26.73 -2.12
CA ARG A 493 -11.22 -27.66 -2.35
C ARG A 493 -11.61 -29.10 -2.00
N LEU A 494 -12.02 -29.33 -0.75
CA LEU A 494 -12.35 -30.67 -0.27
C LEU A 494 -13.43 -31.33 -1.13
N ARG A 495 -14.44 -30.56 -1.55
CA ARG A 495 -15.52 -31.08 -2.41
C ARG A 495 -15.01 -31.46 -3.81
N MET A 496 -14.07 -30.73 -4.39
CA MET A 496 -13.54 -31.07 -5.71
C MET A 496 -12.56 -32.23 -5.65
N GLU A 497 -11.72 -32.29 -4.61
CA GLU A 497 -10.85 -33.45 -4.37
C GLU A 497 -11.68 -34.73 -4.22
N GLN A 498 -12.81 -34.67 -3.49
CA GLN A 498 -13.77 -35.78 -3.39
C GLN A 498 -14.40 -36.17 -4.74
N LYS A 499 -14.76 -35.18 -5.56
CA LYS A 499 -15.32 -35.44 -6.90
C LYS A 499 -14.28 -36.07 -7.84
N GLN A 500 -13.03 -35.61 -7.79
CA GLN A 500 -11.93 -36.20 -8.56
C GLN A 500 -11.63 -37.62 -8.10
N ALA A 501 -11.54 -37.86 -6.79
CA ALA A 501 -11.34 -39.20 -6.23
C ALA A 501 -12.48 -40.16 -6.61
N SER A 502 -13.73 -39.69 -6.59
CA SER A 502 -14.90 -40.49 -6.99
C SER A 502 -14.93 -40.79 -8.49
N ALA A 503 -14.44 -39.86 -9.33
CA ALA A 503 -14.33 -40.08 -10.78
C ALA A 503 -13.25 -41.12 -11.10
N VAL A 504 -12.07 -41.02 -10.45
CA VAL A 504 -10.98 -42.00 -10.59
C VAL A 504 -11.39 -43.38 -10.08
N ALA A 505 -12.14 -43.46 -8.98
CA ALA A 505 -12.65 -44.74 -8.47
C ALA A 505 -13.60 -45.43 -9.47
N ARG A 506 -14.46 -44.67 -10.16
CA ARG A 506 -15.34 -45.21 -11.20
C ARG A 506 -14.57 -45.69 -12.43
N GLU A 507 -13.56 -44.95 -12.87
CA GLU A 507 -12.67 -45.40 -13.94
C GLU A 507 -11.86 -46.65 -13.55
N GLY A 508 -11.50 -46.79 -12.27
CA GLY A 508 -10.86 -47.99 -11.74
C GLY A 508 -11.79 -49.21 -11.73
N GLU A 509 -13.04 -49.05 -11.30
CA GLU A 509 -14.04 -50.13 -11.32
C GLU A 509 -14.42 -50.55 -12.75
N GLU A 510 -14.51 -49.62 -13.70
CA GLU A 510 -14.75 -49.96 -15.11
C GLU A 510 -13.57 -50.74 -15.72
N ASN A 511 -12.32 -50.44 -15.33
CA ASN A 511 -11.14 -51.17 -15.80
C ASN A 511 -10.94 -52.53 -15.13
N GLU A 512 -11.40 -52.74 -13.88
CA GLU A 512 -11.35 -54.07 -13.26
C GLU A 512 -12.41 -55.05 -13.82
N VAL A 513 -13.46 -54.55 -14.47
CA VAL A 513 -14.48 -55.41 -15.09
C VAL A 513 -14.11 -55.85 -16.52
N GLU A 514 -13.14 -55.20 -17.18
CA GLU A 514 -12.68 -55.55 -18.53
C GLU A 514 -11.37 -56.37 -18.59
N PHE A 515 -11.27 -57.46 -17.81
CA PHE A 515 -10.41 -58.59 -18.17
C PHE A 515 -11.19 -59.59 -19.05
N GLY A 516 -11.70 -59.09 -20.19
CA GLY A 516 -12.42 -59.87 -21.20
C GLY A 516 -12.08 -59.33 -22.58
N GLY A 517 -11.19 -60.01 -23.29
CA GLY A 517 -10.53 -59.50 -24.49
C GLY A 517 -11.43 -59.08 -25.65
N GLY A 518 -11.03 -58.01 -26.34
CA GLY A 518 -11.53 -57.61 -27.65
C GLY A 518 -10.74 -56.39 -28.17
N PRO A 519 -10.34 -56.33 -29.45
CA PRO A 519 -9.24 -55.47 -29.88
C PRO A 519 -9.63 -54.03 -30.22
N LEU A 520 -8.81 -53.13 -29.67
CA LEU A 520 -8.48 -51.75 -30.04
C LEU A 520 -8.98 -51.26 -31.40
N THR A 521 -9.92 -50.31 -31.38
CA THR A 521 -10.13 -49.32 -32.44
C THR A 521 -9.90 -47.92 -31.88
N GLN A 522 -8.62 -47.53 -31.81
CA GLN A 522 -8.21 -46.16 -31.52
C GLN A 522 -8.51 -45.26 -32.72
N ASN A 523 -9.48 -44.37 -32.58
CA ASN A 523 -9.63 -43.19 -33.43
C ASN A 523 -10.06 -42.01 -32.54
N ALA A 524 -9.10 -41.47 -31.79
CA ALA A 524 -9.25 -40.18 -31.12
C ALA A 524 -8.37 -39.17 -31.85
N THR A 525 -8.99 -38.40 -32.74
CA THR A 525 -8.40 -37.32 -33.51
C THR A 525 -8.10 -36.14 -32.58
N LEU A 526 -6.86 -36.04 -32.11
CA LEU A 526 -6.35 -34.86 -31.41
C LEU A 526 -6.17 -33.72 -32.41
N LEU A 527 -6.94 -32.64 -32.23
CA LEU A 527 -6.72 -31.36 -32.91
C LEU A 527 -5.47 -30.68 -32.31
N PRO A 528 -4.59 -30.10 -33.15
CA PRO A 528 -3.25 -29.68 -32.74
C PRO A 528 -3.29 -28.39 -31.92
N ALA A 529 -2.54 -28.40 -30.81
CA ALA A 529 -2.28 -27.23 -29.99
C ALA A 529 -1.48 -26.19 -30.79
N GLU A 530 -1.98 -24.96 -30.84
CA GLU A 530 -1.26 -23.81 -31.41
C GLU A 530 0.01 -23.53 -30.57
N GLU A 531 1.16 -23.86 -31.15
CA GLU A 531 2.48 -23.53 -30.64
C GLU A 531 2.71 -22.02 -30.72
N TYR A 532 2.58 -21.33 -29.58
CA TYR A 532 3.14 -20.00 -29.42
C TYR A 532 4.68 -20.09 -29.39
N PHE A 533 5.28 -19.70 -30.51
CA PHE A 533 6.73 -19.52 -30.70
C PHE A 533 7.34 -18.68 -29.56
N LEU A 534 8.02 -19.33 -28.63
CA LEU A 534 8.99 -18.70 -27.74
C LEU A 534 10.37 -18.78 -28.41
N ALA A 535 10.94 -17.62 -28.72
CA ALA A 535 12.24 -17.46 -29.35
C ALA A 535 13.38 -18.06 -28.49
N PRO A 536 14.45 -18.58 -29.12
CA PRO A 536 15.38 -19.50 -28.48
C PRO A 536 16.37 -18.81 -27.54
N SER A 537 16.48 -19.35 -26.33
CA SER A 537 17.44 -19.02 -25.30
C SER A 537 18.87 -19.33 -25.76
N GLY A 538 19.73 -18.31 -25.86
CA GLY A 538 21.18 -18.45 -26.05
C GLY A 538 21.88 -19.02 -24.81
N PRO A 539 23.10 -19.57 -24.97
CA PRO A 539 23.65 -20.53 -24.03
C PRO A 539 24.19 -19.89 -22.74
N GLU A 540 23.84 -20.55 -21.63
CA GLU A 540 24.26 -20.29 -20.26
C GLU A 540 25.80 -20.24 -20.15
N ARG A 541 26.33 -19.10 -19.70
CA ARG A 541 27.69 -19.03 -19.13
C ARG A 541 27.56 -18.92 -17.62
N GLN A 542 28.06 -19.96 -16.94
CA GLN A 542 28.20 -20.02 -15.49
C GLN A 542 29.03 -18.82 -14.98
N PRO A 543 28.54 -18.05 -14.00
CA PRO A 543 29.29 -16.94 -13.42
C PRO A 543 30.30 -17.44 -12.38
N ASN A 544 31.57 -17.10 -12.60
CA ASN A 544 32.63 -17.20 -11.60
C ASN A 544 32.37 -16.16 -10.51
N ILE A 545 32.26 -16.62 -9.26
CA ILE A 545 32.08 -15.82 -8.04
C ILE A 545 33.41 -15.11 -7.72
N PRO A 546 33.49 -13.76 -7.76
CA PRO A 546 34.66 -13.04 -7.27
C PRO A 546 34.48 -12.68 -5.78
N GLU A 547 35.52 -12.97 -4.99
CA GLU A 547 35.59 -12.73 -3.55
C GLU A 547 35.32 -11.26 -3.17
N GLN A 548 34.39 -11.06 -2.24
CA GLN A 548 34.00 -9.79 -1.67
C GLN A 548 35.12 -9.20 -0.82
N LYS A 549 35.67 -8.05 -1.25
CA LYS A 549 36.56 -7.22 -0.42
C LYS A 549 35.71 -6.23 0.36
N VAL A 550 35.30 -6.63 1.57
CA VAL A 550 34.55 -5.79 2.52
C VAL A 550 35.48 -4.68 3.04
N LEU A 551 35.14 -3.42 2.77
CA LEU A 551 35.81 -2.25 3.32
C LEU A 551 35.40 -2.07 4.79
N GLY A 552 36.39 -2.19 5.69
CA GLY A 552 36.20 -2.05 7.13
C GLY A 552 35.79 -0.64 7.55
N LEU A 553 34.69 -0.56 8.30
CA LEU A 553 34.26 0.64 9.01
C LEU A 553 34.70 0.55 10.47
N VAL A 554 35.34 1.62 10.92
CA VAL A 554 36.02 1.77 12.21
C VAL A 554 35.02 1.76 13.37
N HIS A 555 35.29 0.95 14.39
CA HIS A 555 34.50 0.85 15.63
C HIS A 555 34.39 2.20 16.37
N PRO A 556 33.18 2.63 16.79
CA PRO A 556 32.99 3.83 17.59
C PRO A 556 33.38 3.60 19.06
N THR A 557 34.21 4.50 19.56
CA THR A 557 34.70 4.54 20.94
C THR A 557 33.57 4.79 21.94
N SER A 558 33.52 3.97 22.98
CA SER A 558 32.59 4.04 24.11
C SER A 558 32.61 5.41 24.81
N LEU A 559 31.44 6.08 24.87
CA LEU A 559 31.22 7.26 25.69
C LEU A 559 30.63 6.87 27.06
N ASP A 560 31.27 7.40 28.08
CA ASP A 560 31.17 7.11 29.51
C ASP A 560 29.81 7.54 30.12
N PRO A 561 29.06 6.65 30.80
CA PRO A 561 27.75 6.96 31.35
C PRO A 561 27.90 7.63 32.72
N SER A 562 28.12 8.93 32.76
CA SER A 562 28.13 9.70 34.02
C SER A 562 27.74 11.17 33.83
N VAL A 563 26.53 11.44 33.35
CA VAL A 563 25.90 12.77 33.53
C VAL A 563 24.41 12.58 33.82
N GLN A 564 24.07 12.46 35.11
CA GLN A 564 22.70 12.58 35.60
C GLN A 564 22.39 14.07 35.78
N VAL A 565 21.57 14.64 34.89
CA VAL A 565 20.99 15.99 35.07
C VAL A 565 19.64 15.85 35.79
N PRO A 566 19.34 16.67 36.82
CA PRO A 566 18.18 16.45 37.68
C PRO A 566 16.85 16.84 37.03
N LEU A 567 15.85 15.97 37.20
CA LEU A 567 14.45 16.14 36.76
C LEU A 567 13.74 17.22 37.60
N PRO A 568 13.16 18.28 37.01
CA PRO A 568 12.22 19.16 37.70
C PRO A 568 10.79 18.59 37.64
N SER A 569 10.08 18.68 38.77
CA SER A 569 8.72 18.16 38.96
C SER A 569 7.68 18.81 38.03
N PRO A 570 6.67 18.03 37.57
CA PRO A 570 5.74 18.45 36.52
C PRO A 570 4.71 19.48 37.03
N VAL A 571 4.63 20.62 36.34
CA VAL A 571 3.56 21.61 36.50
C VAL A 571 2.32 21.07 35.81
N SER A 572 1.22 21.01 36.57
CA SER A 572 -0.06 20.45 36.14
C SER A 572 -0.86 21.48 35.34
N ASP A 573 -0.66 21.55 34.02
CA ASP A 573 -1.54 22.32 33.14
C ASP A 573 -2.80 21.53 32.80
N GLN A 574 -3.71 21.49 33.77
CA GLN A 574 -5.12 21.20 33.53
C GLN A 574 -5.78 22.45 32.97
N ARG A 575 -6.15 22.40 31.69
CA ARG A 575 -7.36 22.98 31.06
C ARG A 575 -7.01 23.42 29.66
N LEU A 576 -7.36 22.59 28.67
CA LEU A 576 -7.88 22.98 27.34
C LEU A 576 -8.22 21.75 26.46
N SER A 577 -8.58 20.60 27.06
CA SER A 577 -8.86 19.36 26.32
C SER A 577 -10.34 18.98 26.21
N SER A 578 -11.31 19.84 26.54
CA SER A 578 -12.72 19.41 26.59
C SER A 578 -13.59 19.66 25.35
N ASP A 579 -13.20 20.50 24.38
CA ASP A 579 -14.23 21.04 23.47
C ASP A 579 -14.20 20.58 22.00
N LEU A 580 -13.28 19.68 21.60
CA LEU A 580 -13.24 19.18 20.20
C LEU A 580 -13.90 17.81 19.96
N GLY A 581 -14.48 17.20 21.00
CA GLY A 581 -15.25 15.95 20.85
C GLY A 581 -16.59 16.08 20.10
N ARG A 582 -16.98 17.29 19.65
CA ARG A 582 -18.25 17.53 18.94
C ARG A 582 -18.17 17.49 17.41
N PHE A 583 -16.99 17.33 16.81
CA PHE A 583 -16.84 17.26 15.35
C PHE A 583 -16.55 15.85 14.79
N PHE A 584 -16.56 14.83 15.64
CA PHE A 584 -16.38 13.44 15.22
C PHE A 584 -17.64 12.63 15.57
N PRO A 585 -18.53 12.35 14.61
CA PRO A 585 -19.51 11.28 14.84
C PRO A 585 -18.74 9.96 14.91
N PRO A 586 -18.95 9.13 15.95
CA PRO A 586 -18.42 7.78 15.95
C PRO A 586 -19.12 6.95 14.88
N ASP A 587 -18.37 6.06 14.23
CA ASP A 587 -18.83 5.16 13.16
C ASP A 587 -20.16 4.46 13.55
N PRO A 588 -21.21 4.57 12.71
CA PRO A 588 -22.46 3.86 12.94
C PRO A 588 -22.34 2.43 12.41
N LEU A 589 -21.61 1.58 13.13
CA LEU A 589 -21.75 0.14 13.01
C LEU A 589 -22.23 -0.39 14.36
N LEU A 590 -23.36 -1.09 14.35
CA LEU A 590 -24.16 -1.62 15.48
C LEU A 590 -25.35 -0.74 15.91
N GLN A 591 -26.29 -0.50 14.99
CA GLN A 591 -27.70 -0.45 15.38
C GLN A 591 -28.39 -1.67 14.79
N SER A 592 -28.72 -2.61 15.69
CA SER A 592 -29.56 -3.78 15.43
C SER A 592 -30.90 -3.33 14.88
N VAL A 593 -31.16 -3.66 13.61
CA VAL A 593 -32.49 -3.51 13.01
C VAL A 593 -33.35 -4.65 13.54
N ASP A 594 -34.25 -4.30 14.44
CA ASP A 594 -35.29 -5.19 14.97
C ASP A 594 -36.30 -5.57 13.88
N ASP A 595 -36.63 -6.85 13.90
CA ASP A 595 -37.66 -7.56 13.15
C ASP A 595 -39.01 -6.81 13.11
N ARG A 596 -39.48 -6.49 11.90
CA ARG A 596 -40.91 -6.29 11.63
C ARG A 596 -41.28 -6.97 10.32
N GLY A 597 -41.76 -8.20 10.43
CA GLY A 597 -42.54 -8.83 9.38
C GLY A 597 -43.88 -8.13 9.17
N HIS A 598 -44.37 -8.11 7.94
CA HIS A 598 -45.78 -8.33 7.63
C HIS A 598 -45.98 -8.70 6.16
N ASP A 599 -46.41 -9.95 6.01
CA ASP A 599 -47.42 -10.50 5.11
C ASP A 599 -47.45 -10.19 3.62
N ASN A 600 -47.03 -11.25 2.91
CA ASN A 600 -47.47 -11.69 1.60
C ASN A 600 -48.99 -11.50 1.37
N THR A 601 -49.34 -10.83 0.27
CA THR A 601 -50.58 -11.11 -0.45
C THR A 601 -50.26 -11.46 -1.90
N ARG A 602 -50.74 -12.65 -2.26
CA ARG A 602 -50.47 -13.42 -3.48
C ARG A 602 -51.78 -13.50 -4.26
N THR A 603 -51.81 -12.93 -5.46
CA THR A 603 -52.82 -13.17 -6.51
C THR A 603 -52.17 -12.73 -7.81
N GLY A 604 -52.08 -13.45 -8.92
CA GLY A 604 -52.62 -14.72 -9.37
C GLY A 604 -52.39 -14.67 -10.89
N ALA A 605 -51.59 -15.59 -11.41
CA ALA A 605 -51.17 -15.64 -12.81
C ALA A 605 -52.30 -16.11 -13.74
N PRO A 606 -52.29 -15.70 -15.01
CA PRO A 606 -52.83 -16.49 -16.11
C PRO A 606 -51.69 -17.22 -16.85
N THR A 607 -51.87 -18.53 -16.95
CA THR A 607 -51.07 -19.53 -17.66
C THR A 607 -51.18 -19.37 -19.17
N SER A 608 -50.05 -19.40 -19.88
CA SER A 608 -50.01 -19.59 -21.34
C SER A 608 -48.94 -20.65 -21.64
N ASP A 609 -49.41 -21.79 -22.13
CA ASP A 609 -48.64 -22.95 -22.54
C ASP A 609 -47.66 -22.61 -23.68
N ALA A 610 -46.37 -22.85 -23.46
CA ALA A 610 -45.39 -22.95 -24.53
C ALA A 610 -44.51 -24.17 -24.23
N ALA A 611 -44.69 -25.19 -25.06
CA ALA A 611 -44.07 -26.49 -24.94
C ALA A 611 -42.55 -26.45 -25.18
N GLY A 612 -41.82 -27.21 -24.36
CA GLY A 612 -40.73 -28.05 -24.83
C GLY A 612 -39.42 -27.38 -25.20
N MET A 613 -38.70 -26.82 -24.23
CA MET A 613 -37.23 -26.78 -24.26
C MET A 613 -36.75 -27.19 -22.87
N GLY A 614 -36.00 -28.29 -22.81
CA GLY A 614 -35.50 -28.88 -21.57
C GLY A 614 -34.73 -27.85 -20.75
N LEU A 615 -35.31 -27.45 -19.63
CA LEU A 615 -34.69 -26.57 -18.65
C LEU A 615 -33.57 -27.35 -17.96
N PRO A 616 -32.29 -26.90 -18.03
CA PRO A 616 -31.26 -27.45 -17.17
C PRO A 616 -31.58 -27.07 -15.73
N SER A 617 -31.43 -28.06 -14.86
CA SER A 617 -31.71 -28.05 -13.43
C SER A 617 -31.28 -26.74 -12.77
N SER A 618 -32.23 -26.14 -12.06
CA SER A 618 -32.08 -24.98 -11.18
C SER A 618 -30.73 -24.95 -10.47
N LEU A 619 -30.00 -23.84 -10.62
CA LEU A 619 -28.84 -23.50 -9.80
C LEU A 619 -29.19 -23.67 -8.33
N ASP A 620 -28.51 -24.62 -7.68
CA ASP A 620 -28.66 -24.90 -6.26
C ASP A 620 -28.21 -23.66 -5.49
N VAL A 621 -29.15 -22.93 -4.88
CA VAL A 621 -28.90 -21.70 -4.12
C VAL A 621 -27.99 -21.97 -2.91
N ASN A 622 -27.86 -23.24 -2.50
CA ASN A 622 -26.94 -23.71 -1.47
C ASN A 622 -25.55 -24.11 -2.02
N SER A 623 -25.24 -23.78 -3.28
CA SER A 623 -23.92 -24.05 -3.85
C SER A 623 -22.88 -23.08 -3.29
N PRO A 624 -21.73 -23.54 -2.76
CA PRO A 624 -20.67 -22.64 -2.30
C PRO A 624 -20.06 -21.79 -3.44
N MET A 625 -20.32 -22.09 -4.72
CA MET A 625 -20.04 -21.15 -5.81
C MET A 625 -20.90 -19.89 -5.72
N PHE A 626 -22.15 -20.02 -5.25
CA PHE A 626 -23.00 -18.87 -4.95
C PHE A 626 -22.45 -18.09 -3.76
N GLU A 627 -21.88 -18.77 -2.75
CA GLU A 627 -21.15 -18.08 -1.67
C GLU A 627 -19.91 -17.35 -2.20
N LEU A 628 -19.13 -17.93 -3.12
CA LEU A 628 -18.00 -17.25 -3.78
C LEU A 628 -18.45 -16.03 -4.59
N LEU A 629 -19.59 -16.12 -5.28
CA LEU A 629 -20.21 -14.96 -5.93
C LEU A 629 -20.70 -13.92 -4.91
N SER A 630 -21.24 -14.36 -3.77
CA SER A 630 -21.62 -13.46 -2.66
C SER A 630 -20.41 -12.78 -2.03
N VAL A 631 -19.26 -13.47 -1.97
CA VAL A 631 -17.96 -12.88 -1.62
C VAL A 631 -17.57 -11.85 -2.68
N GLY A 632 -17.78 -12.15 -3.96
CA GLY A 632 -17.72 -11.17 -5.05
C GLY A 632 -18.56 -9.91 -4.79
N ASN A 633 -19.79 -10.06 -4.31
CA ASN A 633 -20.67 -8.94 -3.99
C ASN A 633 -20.27 -8.20 -2.69
N ILE A 634 -19.69 -8.88 -1.69
CA ILE A 634 -19.05 -8.22 -0.52
C ILE A 634 -17.89 -7.32 -0.98
N LEU A 635 -17.35 -7.57 -2.19
CA LEU A 635 -16.28 -6.78 -2.78
C LEU A 635 -16.79 -5.62 -3.66
N ASP A 636 -18.06 -5.65 -4.09
CA ASP A 636 -18.72 -4.48 -4.71
C ASP A 636 -18.75 -3.28 -3.75
N ASP A 637 -18.73 -3.52 -2.43
CA ASP A 637 -18.66 -2.45 -1.42
C ASP A 637 -17.43 -1.53 -1.61
N TYR A 638 -16.34 -2.01 -2.22
CA TYR A 638 -15.19 -1.15 -2.54
C TYR A 638 -15.44 -0.23 -3.75
N GLU A 639 -16.25 -0.65 -4.72
CA GLU A 639 -16.66 0.19 -5.86
C GLU A 639 -17.90 1.06 -5.53
N ASN A 640 -18.71 0.66 -4.54
CA ASN A 640 -19.93 1.34 -4.11
C ASN A 640 -19.72 2.46 -3.07
N PHE A 641 -18.48 2.83 -2.72
CA PHE A 641 -18.20 4.08 -1.99
C PHE A 641 -18.44 5.36 -2.84
N ALA A 642 -19.28 5.27 -3.87
CA ALA A 642 -19.87 6.40 -4.56
C ALA A 642 -21.16 6.83 -3.83
N PHE A 643 -21.04 7.79 -2.90
CA PHE A 643 -22.16 8.66 -2.52
C PHE A 643 -22.03 10.01 -3.24
#